data_AF-A0A3B8XN47-F1
#
_entry.id   AF-A0A3B8XN47-F1
#
_cell.length_a   1.000
_cell.length_b   1.000
_cell.length_c   1.000
_cell.angle_alpha   90.00
_cell.angle_beta   90.00
_cell.angle_gamma   90.00
#
_symmetry.space_group_name_H-M   'P 1'
#
loop_
_entity.id
_entity.type
_entity.pdbx_description
1 polymer ?
#
loop_
_entity_poly.entity_id
_entity_poly.type
_entity_poly.pdbx_seq_one_letter_code
_entity_poly.pdbx_strand_id
1 'polypeptide(L)'
;MVPIPRTAHPRPPCGSSKSKPGPKPRPIVELPQAASGSWEDPADFPTALALHMQRHGDSCWQLCRSIVKPVEAFDRRTVQSWVSGDNCPATLESFEILRRIELRYRLPVGYFRSKLSVTNRSTRSLRKLEGVSTAERRRLAWHLPEDFDLRSREERQEIIDWVRRVIITGTTDYRKYQAAAMKHRFAIRFPGLLDQSSVRNRAPSDDPSITRAARYAGGNICAPPPLMEEMRELLAFKMSTLTAVGYQRTGMWGHETASQKLEHLGLMLGALAAAPDGPVSGYGVPIRNLTLALLAFPAVWDWYLRWRERKRGLFTAWEVDMLRTALAVTRKETGWLRQNPKLAEHLDIIPGLISEEDISRANNCWNLVCDEMYTCASRLVKEIERVARVHRDPFEPILVVLESESPLGEYRKITEEISQSMPDERRYPVAAAEGLRSFLMLRIGLHSGLRQKNLRQMLYCPPGEIPASERNLSDLRRGQLRWNTRENAWEVFIPSSAFKNANSSYFGNKPYQLRLPDLGGLYEAIERYTFARPRLLHSATDPQAFFVKTVKKTSADAAYDQTTFYEAWRLTIQRYGIFNPYTGRGAIEGLLPHGPHNVRDVLATHILKKTGSYEQASYAIQDTPEMVAKHYGRFLPQDKAALAAKILNKVWEHPA
;
A
#
# COMPACT_ATOMS: atom_id res chain seq x y z
N MET A 1 -52.81 12.58 44.78
CA MET A 1 -53.69 11.40 44.88
C MET A 1 -52.84 10.15 44.91
N VAL A 2 -52.93 9.41 46.01
CA VAL A 2 -52.23 8.15 46.31
C VAL A 2 -52.77 7.02 45.40
N PRO A 3 -51.93 6.16 44.81
CA PRO A 3 -52.37 4.89 44.27
C PRO A 3 -52.25 3.77 45.31
N ILE A 4 -53.33 3.01 45.42
CA ILE A 4 -53.63 1.92 46.36
C ILE A 4 -52.67 0.71 46.16
N PRO A 5 -52.28 -0.01 47.23
CA PRO A 5 -51.33 -1.11 47.16
C PRO A 5 -51.99 -2.42 46.69
N ARG A 6 -51.34 -3.14 45.78
CA ARG A 6 -51.72 -4.51 45.40
C ARG A 6 -51.14 -5.52 46.40
N THR A 7 -52.05 -6.27 47.00
CA THR A 7 -51.81 -7.36 47.96
C THR A 7 -51.09 -8.54 47.31
N ALA A 8 -50.07 -9.04 48.01
CA ALA A 8 -49.37 -10.27 47.70
C ALA A 8 -50.08 -11.46 48.35
N HIS A 9 -50.46 -12.47 47.57
CA HIS A 9 -50.83 -13.79 48.08
C HIS A 9 -49.58 -14.67 48.16
N PRO A 10 -49.31 -15.35 49.29
CA PRO A 10 -48.15 -16.23 49.44
C PRO A 10 -48.37 -17.56 48.70
N ARG A 11 -47.40 -17.95 47.85
CA ARG A 11 -47.29 -19.30 47.30
C ARG A 11 -46.57 -20.22 48.31
N PRO A 12 -46.93 -21.50 48.41
CA PRO A 12 -46.41 -22.41 49.43
C PRO A 12 -44.92 -22.73 49.19
N PRO A 13 -44.18 -23.10 50.25
CA PRO A 13 -42.75 -23.41 50.15
C PRO A 13 -42.55 -24.65 49.27
N CYS A 14 -41.86 -24.46 48.15
CA CYS A 14 -41.46 -25.55 47.27
C CYS A 14 -40.38 -26.36 47.99
N GLY A 15 -40.71 -27.60 48.36
CA GLY A 15 -39.79 -28.52 49.02
C GLY A 15 -38.51 -28.70 48.19
N SER A 16 -37.36 -28.51 48.84
CA SER A 16 -36.05 -28.83 48.27
C SER A 16 -35.94 -30.33 48.05
N SER A 17 -36.24 -30.78 46.82
CA SER A 17 -35.87 -32.13 46.40
C SER A 17 -34.34 -32.22 46.37
N LYS A 18 -33.77 -32.98 47.30
CA LYS A 18 -32.35 -33.30 47.30
C LYS A 18 -32.04 -34.04 45.99
N SER A 19 -31.36 -33.37 45.06
CA SER A 19 -30.90 -34.03 43.83
C SER A 19 -30.01 -35.21 44.21
N LYS A 20 -30.31 -36.40 43.70
CA LYS A 20 -29.48 -37.60 43.88
C LYS A 20 -28.01 -37.24 43.55
N PRO A 21 -27.03 -37.64 44.39
CA PRO A 21 -25.62 -37.44 44.06
C PRO A 21 -25.35 -38.07 42.69
N GLY A 22 -24.76 -37.29 41.78
CA GLY A 22 -24.33 -37.82 40.48
C GLY A 22 -23.35 -38.98 40.66
N PRO A 23 -23.14 -39.80 39.63
CA PRO A 23 -22.19 -40.92 39.68
C PRO A 23 -20.83 -40.46 40.23
N LYS A 24 -20.22 -41.24 41.13
CA LYS A 24 -18.87 -40.96 41.63
C LYS A 24 -17.93 -40.80 40.43
N PRO A 25 -17.15 -39.71 40.38
CA PRO A 25 -16.38 -39.42 39.18
C PRO A 25 -15.25 -40.43 39.04
N ARG A 26 -15.05 -40.93 37.81
CA ARG A 26 -14.04 -41.97 37.51
C ARG A 26 -12.64 -41.55 38.00
N PRO A 27 -11.79 -42.50 38.41
CA PRO A 27 -10.41 -42.22 38.81
C PRO A 27 -9.65 -41.58 37.65
N ILE A 28 -8.78 -40.62 37.97
CA ILE A 28 -7.93 -39.94 36.99
C ILE A 28 -6.78 -40.89 36.66
N VAL A 29 -6.79 -41.47 35.46
CA VAL A 29 -5.68 -42.24 34.91
C VAL A 29 -4.79 -41.28 34.14
N GLU A 30 -3.52 -41.10 34.50
CA GLU A 30 -2.63 -40.11 33.86
C GLU A 30 -2.39 -40.39 32.37
N LEU A 31 -2.20 -41.66 31.99
CA LEU A 31 -1.95 -42.11 30.62
C LEU A 31 -2.96 -43.20 30.21
N PRO A 32 -4.18 -42.83 29.76
CA PRO A 32 -5.21 -43.80 29.38
C PRO A 32 -4.76 -44.66 28.19
N GLN A 33 -5.05 -45.97 28.22
CA GLN A 33 -4.83 -46.84 27.08
C GLN A 33 -5.79 -46.49 25.93
N ALA A 34 -5.26 -46.47 24.70
CA ALA A 34 -6.07 -46.26 23.51
C ALA A 34 -6.86 -47.53 23.17
N ALA A 35 -8.08 -47.38 22.65
CA ALA A 35 -8.85 -48.47 22.07
C ALA A 35 -8.10 -49.12 20.90
N SER A 36 -8.14 -50.45 20.83
CA SER A 36 -7.48 -51.26 19.79
C SER A 36 -8.07 -50.99 18.40
N GLY A 37 -7.24 -50.64 17.43
CA GLY A 37 -7.64 -50.42 16.03
C GLY A 37 -6.71 -49.47 15.26
N SER A 38 -6.65 -49.62 13.93
CA SER A 38 -6.04 -48.61 13.06
C SER A 38 -6.90 -47.35 13.02
N TRP A 39 -6.27 -46.19 12.89
CA TRP A 39 -6.95 -44.90 12.78
C TRP A 39 -6.28 -44.07 11.68
N GLU A 40 -7.08 -43.25 11.00
CA GLU A 40 -6.60 -42.29 10.01
C GLU A 40 -6.39 -40.93 10.68
N ASP A 41 -5.29 -40.26 10.35
CA ASP A 41 -4.93 -38.98 10.96
C ASP A 41 -5.73 -37.81 10.33
N PRO A 42 -6.66 -37.17 11.07
CA PRO A 42 -7.46 -36.08 10.53
C PRO A 42 -6.60 -34.84 10.26
N ALA A 43 -6.90 -34.10 9.18
CA ALA A 43 -6.16 -32.88 8.84
C ALA A 43 -6.46 -31.71 9.79
N ASP A 44 -7.64 -31.66 10.40
CA ASP A 44 -8.11 -30.52 11.20
C ASP A 44 -8.14 -30.81 12.71
N PHE A 45 -7.88 -29.76 13.51
CA PHE A 45 -7.78 -29.86 14.96
C PHE A 45 -9.06 -30.38 15.67
N PRO A 46 -10.28 -29.86 15.41
CA PRO A 46 -11.49 -30.34 16.09
C PRO A 46 -11.72 -31.84 15.88
N THR A 47 -11.61 -32.32 14.63
CA THR A 47 -11.78 -33.74 14.32
C THR A 47 -10.69 -34.59 14.97
N ALA A 48 -9.44 -34.14 14.96
CA ALA A 48 -8.34 -34.84 15.63
C ALA A 48 -8.52 -34.90 17.16
N LEU A 49 -8.99 -33.82 17.80
CA LEU A 49 -9.24 -33.80 19.23
C LEU A 49 -10.41 -34.73 19.60
N ALA A 50 -11.50 -34.69 18.82
CA ALA A 50 -12.65 -35.58 18.99
C ALA A 50 -12.25 -37.06 18.88
N LEU A 51 -11.45 -37.39 17.86
CA LEU A 51 -10.94 -38.74 17.62
C LEU A 51 -10.14 -39.26 18.83
N HIS A 52 -9.16 -38.51 19.31
CA HIS A 52 -8.32 -38.97 20.42
C HIS A 52 -9.08 -39.01 21.74
N MET A 53 -10.01 -38.08 21.99
CA MET A 53 -10.91 -38.18 23.14
C MET A 53 -11.75 -39.46 23.12
N GLN A 54 -12.28 -39.84 21.95
CA GLN A 54 -13.03 -41.08 21.77
C GLN A 54 -12.14 -42.31 21.96
N ARG A 55 -10.94 -42.33 21.37
CA ARG A 55 -9.99 -43.45 21.46
C ARG A 55 -9.53 -43.72 22.90
N HIS A 56 -9.43 -42.69 23.72
CA HIS A 56 -8.98 -42.79 25.11
C HIS A 56 -10.15 -42.77 26.12
N GLY A 57 -11.41 -42.77 25.65
CA GLY A 57 -12.61 -42.84 26.48
C GLY A 57 -12.85 -41.61 27.37
N ASP A 58 -12.29 -40.46 27.00
CA ASP A 58 -12.41 -39.20 27.75
C ASP A 58 -13.62 -38.38 27.27
N SER A 59 -14.49 -38.00 28.21
CA SER A 59 -15.46 -36.91 28.00
C SER A 59 -14.79 -35.54 28.18
N CYS A 60 -15.40 -34.46 27.66
CA CYS A 60 -14.89 -33.09 27.88
C CYS A 60 -14.68 -32.75 29.36
N TRP A 61 -15.54 -33.30 30.23
CA TRP A 61 -15.43 -33.10 31.68
C TRP A 61 -14.25 -33.88 32.29
N GLN A 62 -14.06 -35.15 31.90
CA GLN A 62 -12.91 -35.96 32.36
C GLN A 62 -11.58 -35.43 31.85
N LEU A 63 -11.54 -35.01 30.59
CA LEU A 63 -10.36 -34.39 30.01
C LEU A 63 -9.98 -33.12 30.77
N CYS A 64 -10.93 -32.21 30.97
CA CYS A 64 -10.70 -30.98 31.74
C CYS A 64 -10.23 -31.28 33.18
N ARG A 65 -10.83 -32.27 33.86
CA ARG A 65 -10.44 -32.65 35.23
C ARG A 65 -9.03 -33.26 35.32
N SER A 66 -8.54 -33.89 34.26
CA SER A 66 -7.26 -34.60 34.25
C SER A 66 -6.06 -33.73 33.87
N ILE A 67 -6.28 -32.58 33.22
CA ILE A 67 -5.20 -31.72 32.69
C ILE A 67 -5.05 -30.36 33.40
N VAL A 68 -6.10 -29.92 34.12
CA VAL A 68 -6.14 -28.60 34.78
C VAL A 68 -5.55 -28.69 36.17
N LYS A 69 -4.58 -27.82 36.49
CA LYS A 69 -4.00 -27.73 37.83
C LYS A 69 -4.93 -26.97 38.80
N PRO A 70 -4.83 -27.17 40.13
CA PRO A 70 -5.78 -26.61 41.11
C PRO A 70 -5.93 -25.07 41.11
N VAL A 71 -4.96 -24.35 40.57
CA VAL A 71 -4.90 -22.87 40.56
C VAL A 71 -5.21 -22.29 39.17
N GLU A 72 -5.43 -23.13 38.15
CA GLU A 72 -5.65 -22.69 36.77
C GLU A 72 -7.14 -22.51 36.46
N ALA A 73 -7.51 -21.32 35.95
CA ALA A 73 -8.87 -21.03 35.50
C ALA A 73 -9.10 -21.55 34.07
N PHE A 74 -9.40 -22.84 33.92
CA PHE A 74 -9.74 -23.46 32.63
C PHE A 74 -11.08 -24.20 32.72
N ASP A 75 -12.04 -23.85 31.85
CA ASP A 75 -13.43 -24.34 31.89
C ASP A 75 -13.66 -25.49 30.88
N ARG A 76 -14.48 -26.47 31.28
CA ARG A 76 -14.94 -27.58 30.41
C ARG A 76 -15.61 -27.11 29.12
N ARG A 77 -16.26 -25.94 29.15
CA ARG A 77 -16.90 -25.34 27.97
C ARG A 77 -15.90 -25.01 26.87
N THR A 78 -14.66 -24.70 27.25
CA THR A 78 -13.56 -24.45 26.29
C THR A 78 -13.23 -25.71 25.50
N VAL A 79 -13.10 -26.86 26.18
CA VAL A 79 -12.86 -28.16 25.51
C VAL A 79 -14.03 -28.52 24.59
N GLN A 80 -15.28 -28.30 25.04
CA GLN A 80 -16.46 -28.50 24.18
C GLN A 80 -16.40 -27.63 22.93
N SER A 81 -16.11 -26.34 23.07
CA SER A 81 -15.98 -25.43 21.92
C SER A 81 -14.85 -25.81 20.96
N TRP A 82 -13.79 -26.45 21.46
CA TRP A 82 -12.69 -26.96 20.64
C TRP A 82 -13.08 -28.19 19.84
N VAL A 83 -13.80 -29.12 20.45
CA VAL A 83 -14.32 -30.34 19.78
C VAL A 83 -15.39 -29.99 18.75
N SER A 84 -16.28 -29.05 19.07
CA SER A 84 -17.33 -28.58 18.15
C SER A 84 -16.80 -27.67 17.03
N GLY A 85 -15.56 -27.17 17.15
CA GLY A 85 -14.95 -26.28 16.18
C GLY A 85 -15.40 -24.81 16.26
N ASP A 86 -16.21 -24.45 17.26
CA ASP A 86 -16.70 -23.07 17.49
C ASP A 86 -15.56 -22.10 17.87
N ASN A 87 -14.52 -22.62 18.51
CA ASN A 87 -13.32 -21.86 18.87
C ASN A 87 -12.09 -22.77 18.81
N CYS A 88 -10.89 -22.19 18.72
CA CYS A 88 -9.64 -22.93 18.70
C CYS A 88 -8.67 -22.40 19.77
N PRO A 89 -7.77 -23.26 20.27
CA PRO A 89 -6.64 -22.84 21.08
C PRO A 89 -5.87 -21.73 20.36
N ALA A 90 -5.76 -20.57 21.01
CA ALA A 90 -5.02 -19.44 20.46
C ALA A 90 -3.98 -18.91 21.44
N THR A 91 -4.14 -19.13 22.75
CA THR A 91 -3.26 -18.55 23.79
C THR A 91 -2.15 -19.52 24.22
N LEU A 92 -1.07 -18.99 24.80
CA LEU A 92 -0.03 -19.81 25.44
C LEU A 92 -0.59 -20.76 26.49
N GLU A 93 -1.53 -20.28 27.31
CA GLU A 93 -2.27 -21.10 28.28
C GLU A 93 -3.02 -22.25 27.58
N SER A 94 -3.68 -21.97 26.46
CA SER A 94 -4.37 -22.98 25.67
C SER A 94 -3.40 -23.99 25.05
N PHE A 95 -2.23 -23.55 24.58
CA PHE A 95 -1.20 -24.42 24.00
C PHE A 95 -0.51 -25.29 25.04
N GLU A 96 -0.31 -24.78 26.26
CA GLU A 96 0.17 -25.59 27.38
C GLU A 96 -0.86 -26.66 27.74
N ILE A 97 -2.16 -26.32 27.71
CA ILE A 97 -3.22 -27.32 27.87
C ILE A 97 -3.16 -28.36 26.74
N LEU A 98 -2.97 -27.96 25.47
CA LEU A 98 -2.79 -28.92 24.37
C LEU A 98 -1.59 -29.84 24.60
N ARG A 99 -0.44 -29.31 25.03
CA ARG A 99 0.76 -30.10 25.31
C ARG A 99 0.49 -31.16 26.38
N ARG A 100 -0.31 -30.83 27.39
CA ARG A 100 -0.73 -31.81 28.42
C ARG A 100 -1.66 -32.88 27.85
N ILE A 101 -2.55 -32.51 26.94
CA ILE A 101 -3.42 -33.47 26.23
C ILE A 101 -2.57 -34.39 25.33
N GLU A 102 -1.60 -33.84 24.59
CA GLU A 102 -0.66 -34.61 23.76
C GLU A 102 0.12 -35.63 24.61
N LEU A 103 0.66 -35.19 25.75
CA LEU A 103 1.39 -36.04 26.67
C LEU A 103 0.49 -37.15 27.25
N ARG A 104 -0.73 -36.81 27.64
CA ARG A 104 -1.76 -37.75 28.13
C ARG A 104 -2.06 -38.85 27.10
N TYR A 105 -2.20 -38.47 25.83
CA TYR A 105 -2.52 -39.39 24.74
C TYR A 105 -1.31 -40.00 24.05
N ARG A 106 -0.09 -39.72 24.53
CA ARG A 106 1.18 -40.20 23.95
C ARG A 106 1.34 -39.80 22.47
N LEU A 107 0.88 -38.61 22.13
CA LEU A 107 1.03 -38.04 20.79
C LEU A 107 2.37 -37.28 20.69
N PRO A 108 2.94 -37.13 19.47
CA PRO A 108 4.10 -36.27 19.27
C PRO A 108 3.83 -34.85 19.77
N VAL A 109 4.84 -34.23 20.38
CA VAL A 109 4.75 -32.85 20.85
C VAL A 109 4.44 -31.93 19.66
N GLY A 110 3.38 -31.14 19.76
CA GLY A 110 2.92 -30.25 18.70
C GLY A 110 1.96 -30.90 17.69
N TYR A 111 1.51 -32.14 17.90
CA TYR A 111 0.54 -32.83 17.04
C TYR A 111 -0.77 -32.06 16.86
N PHE A 112 -1.39 -31.56 17.96
CA PHE A 112 -2.63 -30.79 17.82
C PHE A 112 -2.35 -29.41 17.25
N ARG A 113 -1.18 -28.85 17.56
CA ARG A 113 -0.75 -27.54 17.09
C ARG A 113 -0.57 -27.51 15.57
N SER A 114 -0.02 -28.57 14.96
CA SER A 114 0.14 -28.66 13.50
C SER A 114 -1.19 -28.73 12.74
N LYS A 115 -2.29 -29.06 13.44
CA LYS A 115 -3.65 -29.15 12.90
C LYS A 115 -4.52 -27.91 13.16
N LEU A 116 -3.99 -26.93 13.89
CA LEU A 116 -4.64 -25.63 14.04
C LEU A 116 -4.48 -24.83 12.75
N SER A 117 -5.57 -24.27 12.23
CA SER A 117 -5.46 -23.32 11.12
C SER A 117 -4.63 -22.12 11.59
N VAL A 118 -3.59 -21.78 10.83
CA VAL A 118 -2.59 -20.77 11.18
C VAL A 118 -3.30 -19.47 11.55
N THR A 119 -3.46 -19.24 12.85
CA THR A 119 -4.04 -18.00 13.33
C THR A 119 -2.87 -17.03 13.36
N ASN A 120 -2.63 -16.33 12.25
CA ASN A 120 -1.46 -15.47 12.02
C ASN A 120 -1.30 -14.26 12.98
N ARG A 121 -1.95 -14.27 14.16
CA ARG A 121 -1.90 -13.20 15.15
C ARG A 121 -1.37 -13.78 16.46
N SER A 122 -0.14 -13.41 16.83
CA SER A 122 0.36 -13.72 18.17
C SER A 122 -0.49 -12.99 19.23
N THR A 123 -0.52 -13.58 20.42
CA THR A 123 -1.54 -13.33 21.43
C THR A 123 -1.30 -12.13 22.33
N ARG A 124 -2.30 -11.91 23.19
CA ARG A 124 -2.66 -10.76 24.03
C ARG A 124 -1.54 -10.06 24.84
N SER A 125 -0.31 -10.55 24.90
CA SER A 125 0.76 -10.02 25.73
C SER A 125 1.33 -8.67 25.30
N LEU A 126 1.22 -8.34 24.00
CA LEU A 126 1.49 -7.00 23.46
C LEU A 126 0.72 -5.88 24.18
N ARG A 127 -0.34 -6.20 24.95
CA ARG A 127 -1.08 -5.21 25.76
C ARG A 127 -0.22 -4.59 26.87
N LYS A 128 0.84 -5.26 27.33
CA LYS A 128 1.70 -4.82 28.44
C LYS A 128 2.94 -4.02 28.03
N LEU A 129 3.19 -3.79 26.74
CA LEU A 129 4.30 -2.94 26.28
C LEU A 129 3.98 -1.47 26.48
N GLU A 130 4.62 -0.84 27.47
CA GLU A 130 4.55 0.61 27.71
C GLU A 130 5.10 1.39 26.50
N GLY A 131 4.49 2.53 26.18
CA GLY A 131 4.92 3.40 25.08
C GLY A 131 4.55 2.96 23.65
N VAL A 132 3.94 1.78 23.43
CA VAL A 132 3.56 1.30 22.09
C VAL A 132 2.09 1.55 21.79
N SER A 133 1.79 2.27 20.70
CA SER A 133 0.40 2.57 20.30
C SER A 133 -0.41 1.32 19.91
N THR A 134 -1.73 1.35 20.05
CA THR A 134 -2.61 0.23 19.62
C THR A 134 -2.46 -0.12 18.14
N ALA A 135 -2.20 0.88 17.29
CA ALA A 135 -1.99 0.66 15.86
C ALA A 135 -0.66 -0.07 15.58
N GLU A 136 0.40 0.30 16.30
CA GLU A 136 1.70 -0.33 16.20
C GLU A 136 1.69 -1.76 16.77
N ARG A 137 1.04 -1.98 17.92
CA ARG A 137 0.83 -3.33 18.48
C ARG A 137 0.17 -4.27 17.47
N ARG A 138 -0.84 -3.78 16.73
CA ARG A 138 -1.51 -4.58 15.69
C ARG A 138 -0.58 -4.95 14.53
N ARG A 139 0.42 -4.12 14.21
CA ARG A 139 1.42 -4.42 13.18
C ARG A 139 2.44 -5.42 13.72
N LEU A 140 2.96 -5.21 14.93
CA LEU A 140 3.91 -6.11 15.58
C LEU A 140 3.36 -7.52 15.75
N ALA A 141 2.08 -7.67 16.12
CA ALA A 141 1.43 -8.97 16.38
C ALA A 141 1.54 -9.99 15.23
N TRP A 142 1.74 -9.53 13.99
CA TRP A 142 1.93 -10.42 12.84
C TRP A 142 3.35 -10.97 12.73
N HIS A 143 4.34 -10.31 13.33
CA HIS A 143 5.76 -10.56 13.13
C HIS A 143 6.50 -11.01 14.40
N LEU A 144 5.78 -11.15 15.51
CA LEU A 144 6.36 -11.70 16.74
C LEU A 144 6.27 -13.22 16.73
N PRO A 145 7.29 -13.90 17.28
CA PRO A 145 7.24 -15.34 17.44
C PRO A 145 6.23 -15.77 18.50
N GLU A 146 5.80 -17.02 18.43
CA GLU A 146 4.73 -17.53 19.28
C GLU A 146 5.19 -17.67 20.75
N ASP A 147 6.48 -17.88 20.97
CA ASP A 147 7.15 -17.95 22.27
C ASP A 147 7.68 -16.59 22.77
N PHE A 148 7.32 -15.48 22.11
CA PHE A 148 7.84 -14.14 22.43
C PHE A 148 7.77 -13.78 23.92
N ASP A 149 6.71 -14.21 24.60
CA ASP A 149 6.49 -13.93 26.03
C ASP A 149 7.31 -14.79 26.99
N LEU A 150 7.97 -15.83 26.48
CA LEU A 150 8.84 -16.71 27.24
C LEU A 150 10.31 -16.30 27.10
N ARG A 151 10.64 -15.51 26.09
CA ARG A 151 12.02 -15.02 25.84
C ARG A 151 12.47 -14.00 26.87
N SER A 152 13.78 -13.80 26.99
CA SER A 152 14.35 -12.78 27.87
C SER A 152 13.91 -11.37 27.47
N ARG A 153 14.02 -10.39 28.37
CA ARG A 153 13.68 -9.00 28.07
C ARG A 153 14.56 -8.43 26.95
N GLU A 154 15.83 -8.83 26.91
CA GLU A 154 16.81 -8.41 25.90
C GLU A 154 16.41 -8.94 24.51
N GLU A 155 16.15 -10.24 24.38
CA GLU A 155 15.69 -10.84 23.11
C GLU A 155 14.36 -10.24 22.63
N ARG A 156 13.43 -9.96 23.55
CA ARG A 156 12.16 -9.30 23.20
C ARG A 156 12.39 -7.93 22.59
N GLN A 157 13.31 -7.14 23.16
CA GLN A 157 13.65 -5.82 22.67
C GLN A 157 14.35 -5.91 21.31
N GLU A 158 15.29 -6.84 21.16
CA GLU A 158 15.97 -7.12 19.89
C GLU A 158 14.97 -7.47 18.77
N ILE A 159 14.02 -8.38 19.03
CA ILE A 159 12.98 -8.77 18.07
C ILE A 159 12.13 -7.55 17.70
N ILE A 160 11.68 -6.76 18.68
CA ILE A 160 10.88 -5.55 18.42
C ILE A 160 11.65 -4.57 17.54
N ASP A 161 12.92 -4.32 17.85
CA ASP A 161 13.74 -3.36 17.12
C ASP A 161 14.07 -3.85 15.71
N TRP A 162 14.30 -5.16 15.54
CA TRP A 162 14.45 -5.78 14.23
C TRP A 162 13.17 -5.66 13.40
N VAL A 163 12.00 -6.02 13.95
CA VAL A 163 10.71 -5.91 13.25
C VAL A 163 10.41 -4.46 12.87
N ARG A 164 10.65 -3.51 13.79
CA ARG A 164 10.51 -2.08 13.48
C ARG A 164 11.41 -1.70 12.32
N ARG A 165 12.72 -1.93 12.45
CA ARG A 165 13.75 -1.51 11.50
C ARG A 165 13.53 -2.12 10.11
N VAL A 166 13.39 -3.44 10.01
CA VAL A 166 13.38 -4.19 8.75
C VAL A 166 11.98 -4.28 8.14
N ILE A 167 10.96 -4.67 8.93
CA ILE A 167 9.62 -4.90 8.40
C ILE A 167 8.78 -3.62 8.38
N ILE A 168 8.63 -2.91 9.50
CA ILE A 168 7.68 -1.80 9.58
C ILE A 168 8.20 -0.56 8.86
N THR A 169 9.43 -0.12 9.15
CA THR A 169 10.05 1.01 8.46
C THR A 169 10.76 0.58 7.20
N GLY A 170 11.45 -0.57 7.24
CA GLY A 170 12.46 -0.94 6.25
C GLY A 170 13.46 0.19 6.07
N THR A 171 14.11 0.64 7.16
CA THR A 171 14.86 1.89 7.20
C THR A 171 16.01 1.87 6.19
N THR A 172 15.89 2.76 5.21
CA THR A 172 17.02 3.31 4.47
C THR A 172 17.22 4.75 4.96
N ASP A 173 18.40 5.34 4.83
CA ASP A 173 18.63 6.72 5.32
C ASP A 173 17.68 7.74 4.67
N TYR A 174 17.27 7.48 3.42
CA TYR A 174 16.22 8.24 2.76
C TYR A 174 14.86 8.15 3.47
N ARG A 175 14.47 6.99 4.00
CA ARG A 175 13.18 6.86 4.71
C ARG A 175 13.20 7.57 6.05
N LYS A 176 14.36 7.63 6.73
CA LYS A 176 14.53 8.47 7.92
C LYS A 176 14.34 9.94 7.55
N TYR A 177 14.95 10.39 6.46
CA TYR A 177 14.74 11.74 5.91
C TYR A 177 13.28 12.00 5.54
N GLN A 178 12.61 11.10 4.82
CA GLN A 178 11.21 11.26 4.42
C GLN A 178 10.27 11.30 5.63
N ALA A 179 10.48 10.42 6.62
CA ALA A 179 9.71 10.43 7.86
C ALA A 179 9.93 11.72 8.66
N ALA A 180 11.17 12.24 8.71
CA ALA A 180 11.48 13.53 9.32
C ALA A 180 10.84 14.69 8.54
N ALA A 181 10.91 14.69 7.20
CA ALA A 181 10.29 15.68 6.33
C ALA A 181 8.76 15.68 6.46
N MET A 182 8.14 14.52 6.66
CA MET A 182 6.69 14.39 6.89
C MET A 182 6.24 14.94 8.26
N LYS A 183 7.13 15.06 9.25
CA LYS A 183 6.80 15.67 10.56
C LYS A 183 6.60 17.18 10.45
N HIS A 184 7.32 17.84 9.55
CA HIS A 184 7.28 19.29 9.36
C HIS A 184 6.58 19.62 8.05
N ARG A 185 5.24 19.60 8.08
CA ARG A 185 4.39 19.92 6.92
C ARG A 185 4.36 21.43 6.69
N PHE A 186 4.47 21.85 5.43
CA PHE A 186 4.54 23.28 5.08
C PHE A 186 3.87 23.65 3.76
N ALA A 187 3.13 22.75 3.10
CA ALA A 187 2.58 23.03 1.78
C ALA A 187 1.41 24.03 1.84
N ILE A 188 1.34 24.93 0.84
CA ILE A 188 0.11 25.67 0.54
C ILE A 188 -0.89 24.73 -0.12
N ARG A 189 -2.13 24.69 0.41
CA ARG A 189 -3.22 23.85 -0.09
C ARG A 189 -4.22 24.66 -0.91
N PHE A 190 -4.68 24.04 -1.98
CA PHE A 190 -5.73 24.55 -2.86
C PHE A 190 -6.98 23.67 -2.77
N PRO A 191 -7.81 23.83 -1.71
CA PRO A 191 -9.04 23.08 -1.57
C PRO A 191 -10.00 23.37 -2.75
N GLY A 192 -10.75 22.36 -3.19
CA GLY A 192 -11.79 22.50 -4.22
C GLY A 192 -11.34 22.50 -5.69
N LEU A 193 -10.03 22.59 -6.00
CA LEU A 193 -9.59 22.71 -7.40
C LEU A 193 -9.53 21.40 -8.21
N LEU A 194 -9.28 20.25 -7.57
CA LEU A 194 -9.17 18.93 -8.24
C LEU A 194 -9.73 17.78 -7.39
N ASP A 195 -10.68 18.09 -6.50
CA ASP A 195 -11.20 17.20 -5.45
C ASP A 195 -10.08 16.40 -4.76
N GLN A 196 -9.47 17.01 -3.75
CA GLN A 196 -8.52 16.34 -2.84
C GLN A 196 -9.26 15.30 -1.98
N SER A 197 -9.75 14.22 -2.58
CA SER A 197 -10.28 13.04 -1.90
C SER A 197 -9.20 12.30 -1.08
N SER A 198 -7.94 12.74 -1.13
CA SER A 198 -6.82 12.14 -0.40
C SER A 198 -6.37 12.88 0.87
N VAL A 199 -6.97 14.00 1.28
CA VAL A 199 -6.62 14.64 2.58
C VAL A 199 -7.84 15.26 3.26
N ARG A 200 -8.77 14.41 3.73
CA ARG A 200 -9.61 14.73 4.90
C ARG A 200 -8.77 14.60 6.16
N ASN A 201 -7.95 15.61 6.45
CA ASN A 201 -7.56 15.91 7.82
C ASN A 201 -8.50 17.02 8.31
N ARG A 202 -9.14 16.74 9.45
CA ARG A 202 -10.13 17.52 10.22
C ARG A 202 -10.23 19.00 9.84
N ALA A 203 -11.48 19.45 9.65
CA ALA A 203 -11.83 20.87 9.69
C ALA A 203 -11.24 21.51 10.96
N PRO A 204 -10.66 22.73 10.88
CA PRO A 204 -10.42 23.53 12.07
C PRO A 204 -11.78 23.86 12.69
N SER A 205 -11.90 23.75 14.01
CA SER A 205 -13.00 24.36 14.75
C SER A 205 -12.99 25.87 14.51
N ASP A 206 -14.15 26.44 14.17
CA ASP A 206 -14.39 27.88 14.03
C ASP A 206 -14.28 28.58 15.40
N ASP A 207 -13.04 28.76 15.88
CA ASP A 207 -12.73 29.62 17.02
C ASP A 207 -11.93 30.85 16.51
N PRO A 208 -12.52 32.06 16.53
CA PRO A 208 -11.88 33.28 16.03
C PRO A 208 -10.62 33.71 16.81
N SER A 209 -10.29 33.05 17.92
CA SER A 209 -9.09 33.33 18.73
C SER A 209 -7.81 32.65 18.22
N ILE A 210 -7.90 31.72 17.26
CA ILE A 210 -6.76 30.94 16.71
C ILE A 210 -5.98 31.69 15.61
N THR A 211 -6.34 32.93 15.28
CA THR A 211 -5.79 33.69 14.14
C THR A 211 -4.34 34.20 14.35
N ARG A 212 -3.80 34.16 15.58
CA ARG A 212 -2.41 34.53 15.89
C ARG A 212 -1.47 33.34 16.11
N ALA A 213 -1.96 32.22 16.64
CA ALA A 213 -1.12 31.06 16.99
C ALA A 213 -0.80 30.15 15.80
N ALA A 214 -1.59 30.19 14.72
CA ALA A 214 -1.33 29.44 13.49
C ALA A 214 -0.20 30.03 12.62
N ARG A 215 0.33 31.22 12.95
CA ARG A 215 1.40 31.87 12.17
C ARG A 215 2.81 31.33 12.44
N TYR A 216 2.99 30.52 13.49
CA TYR A 216 4.32 30.06 13.94
C TYR A 216 4.42 28.55 14.18
N ALA A 217 3.35 27.78 13.95
CA ALA A 217 3.35 26.33 14.10
C ALA A 217 3.27 25.65 12.73
N GLY A 218 4.36 25.03 12.31
CA GLY A 218 4.47 24.31 11.03
C GLY A 218 3.27 23.39 10.76
N GLY A 219 2.50 23.76 9.75
CA GLY A 219 1.35 23.04 9.24
C GLY A 219 1.07 23.45 7.80
N ASN A 220 0.24 22.67 7.08
CA ASN A 220 -0.21 23.07 5.76
C ASN A 220 -1.16 24.26 5.88
N ILE A 221 -0.96 25.30 5.07
CA ILE A 221 -1.74 26.54 5.09
C ILE A 221 -2.62 26.58 3.84
N CYS A 222 -3.84 27.12 3.92
CA CYS A 222 -4.68 27.31 2.74
C CYS A 222 -4.20 28.50 1.89
N ALA A 223 -4.29 28.37 0.57
CA ALA A 223 -4.01 29.47 -0.34
C ALA A 223 -4.95 30.65 -0.06
N PRO A 224 -4.46 31.91 -0.08
CA PRO A 224 -5.32 33.08 -0.02
C PRO A 224 -6.19 33.15 -1.29
N PRO A 225 -7.35 33.84 -1.25
CA PRO A 225 -8.28 33.89 -2.38
C PRO A 225 -7.66 34.30 -3.73
N PRO A 226 -6.77 35.33 -3.80
CA PRO A 226 -6.12 35.69 -5.07
C PRO A 226 -5.27 34.56 -5.64
N LEU A 227 -4.40 33.94 -4.83
CA LEU A 227 -3.57 32.82 -5.25
C LEU A 227 -4.40 31.58 -5.64
N MET A 228 -5.54 31.36 -4.98
CA MET A 228 -6.46 30.29 -5.33
C MET A 228 -7.09 30.51 -6.71
N GLU A 229 -7.43 31.75 -7.05
CA GLU A 229 -7.92 32.16 -8.36
C GLU A 229 -6.88 31.90 -9.45
N GLU A 230 -5.65 32.39 -9.25
CA GLU A 230 -4.55 32.20 -10.20
C GLU A 230 -4.27 30.71 -10.49
N MET A 231 -4.27 29.88 -9.43
CA MET A 231 -4.07 28.45 -9.60
C MET A 231 -5.22 27.79 -10.36
N ARG A 232 -6.45 28.24 -10.15
CA ARG A 232 -7.62 27.73 -10.88
C ARG A 232 -7.59 28.13 -12.34
N GLU A 233 -7.20 29.37 -12.65
CA GLU A 233 -7.01 29.84 -14.02
C GLU A 233 -5.91 29.02 -14.74
N LEU A 234 -4.77 28.75 -14.07
CA LEU A 234 -3.71 27.91 -14.63
C LEU A 234 -4.19 26.48 -14.90
N LEU A 235 -4.93 25.87 -13.96
CA LEU A 235 -5.50 24.54 -14.13
C LEU A 235 -6.52 24.51 -15.27
N ALA A 236 -7.43 25.48 -15.33
CA ALA A 236 -8.39 25.62 -16.41
C ALA A 236 -7.68 25.72 -17.76
N PHE A 237 -6.64 26.56 -17.86
CA PHE A 237 -5.83 26.70 -19.07
C PHE A 237 -5.14 25.38 -19.45
N LYS A 238 -4.52 24.65 -18.52
CA LYS A 238 -3.78 23.42 -18.84
C LYS A 238 -4.66 22.18 -19.02
N MET A 239 -5.87 22.17 -18.49
CA MET A 239 -6.77 21.00 -18.54
C MET A 239 -7.90 21.15 -19.55
N SER A 240 -8.18 22.35 -20.09
CA SER A 240 -9.24 22.53 -21.08
C SER A 240 -9.01 21.67 -22.32
N THR A 241 -10.07 21.14 -22.93
CA THR A 241 -9.97 20.38 -24.18
C THR A 241 -9.53 21.29 -25.32
N LEU A 242 -10.18 22.46 -25.44
CA LEU A 242 -9.83 23.49 -26.41
C LEU A 242 -9.17 24.66 -25.70
N THR A 243 -8.18 25.26 -26.36
CA THR A 243 -7.56 26.49 -25.87
C THR A 243 -8.55 27.64 -26.06
N ALA A 244 -8.71 28.48 -25.03
CA ALA A 244 -9.60 29.65 -25.11
C ALA A 244 -9.14 30.62 -26.21
N VAL A 245 -10.08 31.35 -26.81
CA VAL A 245 -9.78 32.36 -27.83
C VAL A 245 -8.81 33.40 -27.24
N GLY A 246 -7.78 33.76 -28.00
CA GLY A 246 -6.72 34.68 -27.57
C GLY A 246 -5.57 34.01 -26.82
N TYR A 247 -5.69 32.74 -26.45
CA TYR A 247 -4.61 31.96 -25.85
C TYR A 247 -3.99 30.98 -26.84
N GLN A 248 -2.69 30.73 -26.68
CA GLN A 248 -1.98 29.62 -27.30
C GLN A 248 -1.44 28.69 -26.21
N ARG A 249 -1.43 27.39 -26.50
CA ARG A 249 -1.04 26.37 -25.52
C ARG A 249 -0.30 25.22 -26.16
N THR A 250 0.83 24.85 -25.57
CA THR A 250 1.49 23.58 -25.86
C THR A 250 1.19 22.55 -24.78
N GLY A 251 0.64 21.42 -25.20
CA GLY A 251 0.38 20.27 -24.35
C GLY A 251 -0.80 20.48 -23.38
N MET A 252 -1.45 19.37 -23.03
CA MET A 252 -2.53 19.33 -22.04
C MET A 252 -2.08 18.55 -20.82
N TRP A 253 -2.53 18.97 -19.65
CA TRP A 253 -2.38 18.19 -18.42
C TRP A 253 -3.56 17.25 -18.27
N GLY A 254 -3.27 15.95 -18.12
CA GLY A 254 -4.24 15.01 -17.54
C GLY A 254 -4.41 15.28 -16.04
N HIS A 255 -5.45 14.68 -15.45
CA HIS A 255 -5.78 14.88 -14.04
C HIS A 255 -4.62 14.56 -13.09
N GLU A 256 -3.83 13.51 -13.37
CA GLU A 256 -2.66 13.16 -12.55
C GLU A 256 -1.53 14.19 -12.66
N THR A 257 -1.24 14.67 -13.87
CA THR A 257 -0.23 15.72 -14.08
C THR A 257 -0.66 17.00 -13.38
N ALA A 258 -1.94 17.38 -13.49
CA ALA A 258 -2.48 18.54 -12.82
C ALA A 258 -2.38 18.44 -11.29
N SER A 259 -2.78 17.30 -10.73
CA SER A 259 -2.66 17.01 -9.29
C SER A 259 -1.21 17.07 -8.80
N GLN A 260 -0.28 16.49 -9.57
CA GLN A 260 1.15 16.55 -9.27
C GLN A 260 1.67 18.00 -9.30
N LYS A 261 1.37 18.76 -10.35
CA LYS A 261 1.83 20.16 -10.47
C LYS A 261 1.22 21.06 -9.39
N LEU A 262 -0.03 20.81 -8.99
CA LEU A 262 -0.67 21.48 -7.86
C LEU A 262 0.08 21.21 -6.54
N GLU A 263 0.45 19.96 -6.26
CA GLU A 263 1.23 19.59 -5.07
C GLU A 263 2.63 20.22 -5.09
N HIS A 264 3.32 20.14 -6.23
CA HIS A 264 4.66 20.68 -6.43
C HIS A 264 4.71 22.20 -6.21
N LEU A 265 3.78 22.94 -6.82
CA LEU A 265 3.67 24.39 -6.64
C LEU A 265 3.26 24.75 -5.20
N GLY A 266 2.34 23.98 -4.60
CA GLY A 266 1.96 24.13 -3.20
C GLY A 266 3.14 23.95 -2.23
N LEU A 267 4.05 23.02 -2.48
CA LEU A 267 5.26 22.84 -1.70
C LEU A 267 6.25 24.01 -1.87
N MET A 268 6.45 24.50 -3.09
CA MET A 268 7.34 25.64 -3.35
C MET A 268 6.84 26.92 -2.66
N LEU A 269 5.56 27.26 -2.85
CA LEU A 269 4.91 28.40 -2.22
C LEU A 269 4.89 28.26 -0.69
N GLY A 270 4.75 27.02 -0.21
CA GLY A 270 4.86 26.68 1.20
C GLY A 270 6.24 26.96 1.79
N ALA A 271 7.30 26.66 1.03
CA ALA A 271 8.68 26.95 1.44
C ALA A 271 8.92 28.47 1.53
N LEU A 272 8.37 29.24 0.59
CA LEU A 272 8.41 30.71 0.63
C LEU A 272 7.68 31.26 1.86
N ALA A 273 6.49 30.75 2.20
CA ALA A 273 5.73 31.22 3.35
C ALA A 273 6.28 30.79 4.72
N ALA A 274 6.93 29.63 4.80
CA ALA A 274 7.38 29.09 6.08
C ALA A 274 8.42 29.99 6.76
N ALA A 275 8.37 30.05 8.09
CA ALA A 275 9.23 30.94 8.88
C ALA A 275 10.73 30.55 8.76
N PRO A 276 11.65 31.54 8.70
CA PRO A 276 13.10 31.29 8.62
C PRO A 276 13.69 30.58 9.85
N ASP A 277 13.16 30.89 11.03
CA ASP A 277 13.55 30.33 12.33
C ASP A 277 12.82 29.01 12.66
N GLY A 278 11.82 28.63 11.86
CA GLY A 278 11.08 27.39 12.02
C GLY A 278 11.84 26.15 11.53
N PRO A 279 11.33 24.93 11.82
CA PRO A 279 11.97 23.66 11.42
C PRO A 279 12.03 23.45 9.90
N VAL A 280 11.29 24.25 9.14
CA VAL A 280 11.31 24.24 7.67
C VAL A 280 12.41 25.15 7.13
N SER A 281 12.80 26.16 7.92
CA SER A 281 13.72 27.25 7.58
C SER A 281 13.37 27.91 6.25
N GLY A 282 12.11 28.33 6.10
CA GLY A 282 11.59 28.93 4.87
C GLY A 282 12.01 30.39 4.68
N TYR A 283 11.40 31.09 3.73
CA TYR A 283 11.75 32.50 3.47
C TYR A 283 11.03 33.48 4.42
N GLY A 284 9.82 33.16 4.85
CA GLY A 284 8.97 34.04 5.66
C GLY A 284 8.14 35.05 4.86
N VAL A 285 7.85 34.77 3.57
CA VAL A 285 6.96 35.63 2.77
C VAL A 285 5.55 35.64 3.38
N PRO A 286 4.95 36.82 3.66
CA PRO A 286 3.58 36.89 4.12
C PRO A 286 2.63 36.20 3.12
N ILE A 287 1.70 35.38 3.61
CA ILE A 287 0.81 34.57 2.75
C ILE A 287 0.05 35.44 1.72
N ARG A 288 -0.35 36.66 2.10
CA ARG A 288 -1.06 37.60 1.21
C ARG A 288 -0.20 38.10 0.03
N ASN A 289 1.12 38.01 0.13
CA ASN A 289 2.09 38.42 -0.89
C ASN A 289 2.46 37.24 -1.81
N LEU A 290 1.89 36.05 -1.61
CA LEU A 290 2.11 34.91 -2.49
C LEU A 290 1.25 35.02 -3.76
N THR A 291 1.93 35.00 -4.91
CA THR A 291 1.33 34.96 -6.25
C THR A 291 2.15 34.01 -7.14
N LEU A 292 1.53 33.42 -8.16
CA LEU A 292 2.20 32.67 -9.22
C LEU A 292 3.12 33.57 -10.07
N ALA A 293 2.93 34.90 -10.05
CA ALA A 293 3.83 35.84 -10.72
C ALA A 293 5.29 35.72 -10.23
N LEU A 294 5.49 35.31 -8.97
CA LEU A 294 6.82 35.06 -8.39
C LEU A 294 7.64 34.04 -9.19
N LEU A 295 6.98 33.12 -9.89
CA LEU A 295 7.66 32.11 -10.71
C LEU A 295 8.34 32.69 -11.96
N ALA A 296 8.04 33.94 -12.32
CA ALA A 296 8.66 34.67 -13.41
C ALA A 296 10.01 35.34 -13.03
N PHE A 297 10.47 35.21 -11.78
CA PHE A 297 11.66 35.92 -11.29
C PHE A 297 12.83 34.98 -10.96
N PRO A 298 14.01 35.14 -11.59
CA PRO A 298 15.19 34.30 -11.33
C PRO A 298 15.61 34.23 -9.85
N ALA A 299 15.51 35.32 -9.10
CA ALA A 299 15.91 35.37 -7.69
C ALA A 299 15.09 34.41 -6.81
N VAL A 300 13.80 34.25 -7.09
CA VAL A 300 12.92 33.28 -6.41
C VAL A 300 13.41 31.85 -6.61
N TRP A 301 13.83 31.52 -7.84
CA TRP A 301 14.35 30.20 -8.18
C TRP A 301 15.73 29.95 -7.60
N ASP A 302 16.65 30.92 -7.66
CA ASP A 302 17.97 30.80 -7.04
C ASP A 302 17.85 30.52 -5.54
N TRP A 303 17.01 31.29 -4.83
CA TRP A 303 16.76 31.04 -3.41
C TRP A 303 16.16 29.64 -3.18
N TYR A 304 15.11 29.27 -3.92
CA TYR A 304 14.43 27.99 -3.72
C TYR A 304 15.36 26.81 -3.95
N LEU A 305 16.20 26.87 -5.00
CA LEU A 305 17.17 25.81 -5.31
C LEU A 305 18.24 25.68 -4.22
N ARG A 306 18.84 26.79 -3.76
CA ARG A 306 19.81 26.78 -2.65
C ARG A 306 19.19 26.33 -1.34
N TRP A 307 17.94 26.70 -1.09
CA TRP A 307 17.20 26.23 0.08
C TRP A 307 16.99 24.71 0.03
N ARG A 308 16.59 24.16 -1.13
CA ARG A 308 16.44 22.71 -1.34
C ARG A 308 17.76 21.97 -1.18
N GLU A 309 18.84 22.52 -1.72
CA GLU A 309 20.18 21.96 -1.59
C GLU A 309 20.62 21.93 -0.12
N ARG A 310 20.53 23.05 0.62
CA ARG A 310 20.88 23.09 2.05
C ARG A 310 20.03 22.12 2.89
N LYS A 311 18.74 22.02 2.60
CA LYS A 311 17.80 21.18 3.36
C LYS A 311 18.01 19.68 3.12
N ARG A 312 18.45 19.30 1.92
CA ARG A 312 18.55 17.88 1.50
C ARG A 312 19.99 17.39 1.29
N GLY A 313 20.95 18.29 1.13
CA GLY A 313 22.36 18.04 0.85
C GLY A 313 22.70 17.73 -0.62
N LEU A 314 21.72 17.68 -1.53
CA LEU A 314 21.93 17.37 -2.96
C LEU A 314 20.76 17.84 -3.83
N PHE A 315 20.99 17.93 -5.14
CA PHE A 315 19.95 18.10 -6.16
C PHE A 315 19.42 16.75 -6.67
N THR A 316 18.17 16.73 -7.14
CA THR A 316 17.52 15.55 -7.73
C THR A 316 16.76 15.91 -9.00
N ALA A 317 16.16 14.92 -9.66
CA ALA A 317 15.22 15.14 -10.77
C ALA A 317 14.01 16.03 -10.41
N TRP A 318 13.69 16.20 -9.12
CA TRP A 318 12.63 17.10 -8.67
C TRP A 318 12.87 18.55 -9.10
N GLU A 319 14.08 19.07 -8.87
CA GLU A 319 14.41 20.46 -9.18
C GLU A 319 14.40 20.70 -10.69
N VAL A 320 14.83 19.71 -11.46
CA VAL A 320 14.72 19.70 -12.92
C VAL A 320 13.24 19.76 -13.36
N ASP A 321 12.36 18.96 -12.76
CA ASP A 321 10.92 18.97 -13.08
C ASP A 321 10.25 20.31 -12.72
N MET A 322 10.65 20.92 -11.60
CA MET A 322 10.18 22.25 -11.19
C MET A 322 10.62 23.33 -12.17
N LEU A 323 11.90 23.35 -12.58
CA LEU A 323 12.39 24.30 -13.57
C LEU A 323 11.75 24.08 -14.95
N ARG A 324 11.46 22.84 -15.33
CA ARG A 324 10.68 22.55 -16.56
C ARG A 324 9.26 23.08 -16.47
N THR A 325 8.65 23.11 -15.28
CA THR A 325 7.39 23.83 -15.05
C THR A 325 7.57 25.32 -15.26
N ALA A 326 8.64 25.93 -14.71
CA ALA A 326 8.97 27.35 -14.94
C ALA A 326 9.07 27.67 -16.44
N LEU A 327 9.83 26.86 -17.20
CA LEU A 327 9.95 26.97 -18.65
C LEU A 327 8.60 26.87 -19.34
N ALA A 328 7.75 25.94 -18.93
CA ALA A 328 6.45 25.73 -19.56
C ALA A 328 5.46 26.88 -19.31
N VAL A 329 5.58 27.60 -18.20
CA VAL A 329 4.68 28.72 -17.89
C VAL A 329 5.20 30.07 -18.39
N THR A 330 6.51 30.22 -18.63
CA THR A 330 7.15 31.44 -19.15
C THR A 330 7.42 31.40 -20.66
N ARG A 331 7.20 30.25 -21.32
CA ARG A 331 7.51 30.05 -22.74
C ARG A 331 6.89 31.11 -23.65
N LYS A 332 7.66 31.53 -24.67
CA LYS A 332 7.17 32.37 -25.77
C LYS A 332 5.88 31.82 -26.38
N GLU A 333 4.92 32.72 -26.59
CA GLU A 333 3.56 32.51 -27.13
C GLU A 333 2.62 31.62 -26.29
N THR A 334 3.13 30.54 -25.69
CA THR A 334 2.31 29.45 -25.16
C THR A 334 2.34 29.30 -23.63
N GLY A 335 3.22 30.05 -22.97
CA GLY A 335 3.34 30.09 -21.52
C GLY A 335 2.14 30.78 -20.88
N TRP A 336 1.58 30.19 -19.82
CA TRP A 336 0.42 30.77 -19.14
C TRP A 336 0.74 32.09 -18.43
N LEU A 337 1.86 32.18 -17.71
CA LEU A 337 2.28 33.42 -17.06
C LEU A 337 2.50 34.52 -18.10
N ARG A 338 3.19 34.18 -19.21
CA ARG A 338 3.46 35.14 -20.29
C ARG A 338 2.21 35.75 -20.91
N GLN A 339 1.13 34.97 -20.99
CA GLN A 339 -0.17 35.41 -21.53
C GLN A 339 -1.06 36.13 -20.51
N ASN A 340 -0.63 36.25 -19.24
CA ASN A 340 -1.37 36.90 -18.16
C ASN A 340 -0.54 38.01 -17.50
N PRO A 341 -0.23 39.12 -18.20
CA PRO A 341 0.56 40.22 -17.64
C PRO A 341 -0.10 40.91 -16.43
N LYS A 342 -1.45 40.84 -16.31
CA LYS A 342 -2.21 41.33 -15.14
C LYS A 342 -1.71 40.78 -13.80
N LEU A 343 -1.04 39.62 -13.80
CA LEU A 343 -0.47 39.02 -12.59
C LEU A 343 0.65 39.88 -11.96
N ALA A 344 1.25 40.80 -12.73
CA ALA A 344 2.23 41.76 -12.20
C ALA A 344 1.62 42.69 -11.13
N GLU A 345 0.32 42.98 -11.21
CA GLU A 345 -0.41 43.82 -10.25
C GLU A 345 -0.48 43.19 -8.85
N HIS A 346 -0.29 41.87 -8.76
CA HIS A 346 -0.31 41.13 -7.49
C HIS A 346 1.07 41.04 -6.82
N LEU A 347 2.12 41.58 -7.45
CA LEU A 347 3.46 41.59 -6.88
C LEU A 347 3.57 42.62 -5.75
N ASP A 348 4.32 42.25 -4.73
CA ASP A 348 4.69 43.14 -3.62
C ASP A 348 6.20 43.00 -3.38
N ILE A 349 6.81 44.00 -2.72
CA ILE A 349 8.23 44.01 -2.43
C ILE A 349 8.53 42.87 -1.46
N ILE A 350 9.45 42.00 -1.86
CA ILE A 350 9.92 40.89 -1.04
C ILE A 350 11.45 41.05 -0.91
N PRO A 351 11.95 41.57 0.22
CA PRO A 351 13.35 41.95 0.36
C PRO A 351 14.31 40.82 0.00
N GLY A 352 15.06 40.95 -1.11
CA GLY A 352 16.01 39.95 -1.59
C GLY A 352 15.46 38.96 -2.64
N LEU A 353 14.16 38.97 -2.93
CA LEU A 353 13.56 38.23 -4.05
C LEU A 353 12.95 39.13 -5.12
N ILE A 354 12.23 40.18 -4.72
CA ILE A 354 11.49 41.09 -5.60
C ILE A 354 11.75 42.52 -5.12
N SER A 355 12.38 43.33 -5.97
CA SER A 355 12.61 44.76 -5.73
C SER A 355 11.51 45.64 -6.32
N GLU A 356 11.49 46.92 -5.97
CA GLU A 356 10.59 47.91 -6.58
C GLU A 356 10.87 48.08 -8.09
N GLU A 357 12.14 48.00 -8.49
CA GLU A 357 12.54 48.02 -9.90
C GLU A 357 12.00 46.80 -10.66
N ASP A 358 12.02 45.61 -10.04
CA ASP A 358 11.45 44.40 -10.64
C ASP A 358 9.94 44.53 -10.86
N ILE A 359 9.21 45.13 -9.92
CA ILE A 359 7.76 45.37 -10.04
C ILE A 359 7.48 46.38 -11.16
N SER A 360 8.23 47.47 -11.21
CA SER A 360 8.11 48.47 -12.29
C SER A 360 8.39 47.83 -13.65
N ARG A 361 9.46 47.03 -13.77
CA ARG A 361 9.80 46.30 -15.00
C ARG A 361 8.73 45.29 -15.38
N ALA A 362 8.16 44.57 -14.43
CA ALA A 362 7.09 43.60 -14.69
C ALA A 362 5.82 44.28 -15.23
N ASN A 363 5.41 45.41 -14.65
CA ASN A 363 4.25 46.17 -15.10
C ASN A 363 4.44 46.78 -16.49
N ASN A 364 5.67 47.22 -16.82
CA ASN A 364 5.96 47.85 -18.11
C ASN A 364 6.31 46.86 -19.22
N CYS A 365 6.98 45.75 -18.89
CA CYS A 365 7.65 44.86 -19.85
C CYS A 365 7.60 43.38 -19.42
N TRP A 366 6.41 42.87 -19.08
CA TRP A 366 6.21 41.48 -18.62
C TRP A 366 6.84 40.40 -19.52
N ASN A 367 6.78 40.58 -20.84
CA ASN A 367 7.38 39.64 -21.79
C ASN A 367 8.89 39.49 -21.60
N LEU A 368 9.60 40.59 -21.31
CA LEU A 368 11.04 40.58 -21.08
C LEU A 368 11.38 39.82 -19.80
N VAL A 369 10.62 40.04 -18.72
CA VAL A 369 10.75 39.29 -17.46
C VAL A 369 10.57 37.79 -17.69
N CYS A 370 9.57 37.39 -18.48
CA CYS A 370 9.38 35.99 -18.86
C CYS A 370 10.55 35.43 -19.70
N ASP A 371 11.09 36.20 -20.64
CA ASP A 371 12.19 35.77 -21.51
C ASP A 371 13.51 35.60 -20.71
N GLU A 372 13.78 36.49 -19.74
CA GLU A 372 14.88 36.37 -18.79
C GLU A 372 14.76 35.11 -17.93
N MET A 373 13.57 34.87 -17.36
CA MET A 373 13.31 33.67 -16.57
C MET A 373 13.42 32.40 -17.41
N TYR A 374 12.90 32.40 -18.63
CA TYR A 374 13.01 31.26 -19.53
C TYR A 374 14.47 30.93 -19.84
N THR A 375 15.28 31.95 -20.10
CA THR A 375 16.73 31.81 -20.34
C THR A 375 17.44 31.27 -19.10
N CYS A 376 17.15 31.84 -17.93
CA CYS A 376 17.71 31.40 -16.66
C CYS A 376 17.36 29.94 -16.35
N ALA A 377 16.08 29.57 -16.41
CA ALA A 377 15.63 28.20 -16.15
C ALA A 377 16.23 27.21 -17.16
N SER A 378 16.38 27.58 -18.43
CA SER A 378 16.97 26.70 -19.46
C SER A 378 18.41 26.34 -19.15
N ARG A 379 19.17 27.32 -18.64
CA ARG A 379 20.55 27.12 -18.17
C ARG A 379 20.56 26.26 -16.89
N LEU A 380 19.76 26.62 -15.89
CA LEU A 380 19.70 25.90 -14.61
C LEU A 380 19.29 24.44 -14.77
N VAL A 381 18.38 24.11 -15.70
CA VAL A 381 18.04 22.71 -16.02
C VAL A 381 19.28 21.93 -16.41
N LYS A 382 20.11 22.45 -17.31
CA LYS A 382 21.33 21.77 -17.78
C LYS A 382 22.39 21.66 -16.68
N GLU A 383 22.54 22.69 -15.87
CA GLU A 383 23.48 22.69 -14.73
C GLU A 383 23.05 21.65 -13.69
N ILE A 384 21.79 21.67 -13.27
CA ILE A 384 21.26 20.74 -12.27
C ILE A 384 21.24 19.30 -12.79
N GLU A 385 20.88 19.05 -14.05
CA GLU A 385 20.90 17.69 -14.63
C GLU A 385 22.28 17.03 -14.53
N ARG A 386 23.38 17.80 -14.58
CA ARG A 386 24.75 17.29 -14.45
C ARG A 386 25.14 16.91 -13.02
N VAL A 387 24.58 17.59 -12.03
CA VAL A 387 24.91 17.40 -10.60
C VAL A 387 23.83 16.65 -9.83
N ALA A 388 22.64 16.49 -10.42
CA ALA A 388 21.52 15.81 -9.80
C ALA A 388 21.88 14.36 -9.51
N ARG A 389 21.79 14.00 -8.23
CA ARG A 389 22.03 12.64 -7.78
C ARG A 389 20.70 11.92 -7.58
N VAL A 390 20.71 10.62 -7.83
CA VAL A 390 19.59 9.79 -7.41
C VAL A 390 19.65 9.71 -5.89
N HIS A 391 18.66 10.29 -5.21
CA HIS A 391 18.61 10.32 -3.75
C HIS A 391 18.64 8.91 -3.13
N ARG A 392 18.16 7.92 -3.88
CA ARG A 392 18.11 6.52 -3.49
C ARG A 392 18.09 5.65 -4.73
N ASP A 393 18.81 4.54 -4.72
CA ASP A 393 18.57 3.49 -5.71
C ASP A 393 17.13 2.96 -5.57
N PRO A 394 16.22 3.21 -6.53
CA PRO A 394 14.83 2.76 -6.45
C PRO A 394 14.70 1.24 -6.32
N PHE A 395 15.75 0.51 -6.72
CA PHE A 395 15.82 -0.95 -6.68
C PHE A 395 16.34 -1.51 -5.36
N GLU A 396 16.95 -0.70 -4.48
CA GLU A 396 17.47 -1.13 -3.18
C GLU A 396 16.53 -2.07 -2.39
N PRO A 397 15.20 -1.82 -2.28
CA PRO A 397 14.37 -2.67 -1.45
C PRO A 397 14.04 -4.03 -2.07
N ILE A 398 14.36 -4.23 -3.35
CA ILE A 398 14.16 -5.48 -4.09
C ILE A 398 15.47 -5.99 -4.72
N LEU A 399 16.62 -5.45 -4.33
CA LEU A 399 17.88 -5.73 -5.00
C LEU A 399 18.22 -7.21 -4.95
N VAL A 400 18.00 -7.85 -3.79
CA VAL A 400 18.13 -9.30 -3.59
C VAL A 400 17.32 -10.14 -4.60
N VAL A 401 16.16 -9.62 -5.03
CA VAL A 401 15.32 -10.27 -6.06
C VAL A 401 15.90 -10.02 -7.44
N LEU A 402 16.27 -8.77 -7.73
CA LEU A 402 16.78 -8.39 -9.05
C LEU A 402 18.14 -9.01 -9.35
N GLU A 403 18.95 -9.28 -8.34
CA GLU A 403 20.25 -9.93 -8.47
C GLU A 403 20.15 -11.44 -8.69
N SER A 404 19.06 -12.09 -8.24
CA SER A 404 18.81 -13.51 -8.49
C SER A 404 18.82 -13.89 -9.99
N GLU A 405 19.09 -15.16 -10.29
CA GLU A 405 19.06 -15.68 -11.68
C GLU A 405 17.66 -15.63 -12.30
N SER A 406 16.63 -15.67 -11.45
CA SER A 406 15.23 -15.67 -11.86
C SER A 406 14.43 -14.70 -10.98
N PRO A 407 14.48 -13.37 -11.25
CA PRO A 407 13.80 -12.39 -10.41
C PRO A 407 12.30 -12.66 -10.25
N LEU A 408 11.62 -13.04 -11.34
CA LEU A 408 10.20 -13.41 -11.30
C LEU A 408 9.96 -14.70 -10.49
N GLY A 409 10.87 -15.69 -10.57
CA GLY A 409 10.78 -16.92 -9.79
C GLY A 409 11.00 -16.67 -8.31
N GLU A 410 11.97 -15.83 -7.94
CA GLU A 410 12.23 -15.44 -6.57
C GLU A 410 11.04 -14.68 -5.97
N TYR A 411 10.50 -13.72 -6.71
CA TYR A 411 9.32 -12.95 -6.29
C TYR A 411 8.04 -13.81 -6.23
N ARG A 412 7.93 -14.88 -7.04
CA ARG A 412 6.80 -15.83 -7.00
C ARG A 412 6.65 -16.49 -5.63
N LYS A 413 7.74 -16.73 -4.90
CA LYS A 413 7.73 -17.33 -3.56
C LYS A 413 6.79 -16.58 -2.60
N ILE A 414 6.64 -15.27 -2.77
CA ILE A 414 5.70 -14.46 -1.96
C ILE A 414 4.25 -14.93 -2.14
N THR A 415 3.86 -15.28 -3.37
CA THR A 415 2.50 -15.78 -3.65
C THR A 415 2.28 -17.19 -3.09
N GLU A 416 3.33 -18.01 -3.03
CA GLU A 416 3.29 -19.35 -2.42
C GLU A 416 3.14 -19.25 -0.90
N GLU A 417 3.90 -18.37 -0.26
CA GLU A 417 3.78 -18.07 1.18
C GLU A 417 2.36 -17.60 1.54
N ILE A 418 1.75 -16.73 0.71
CA ILE A 418 0.36 -16.30 0.92
C ILE A 418 -0.59 -17.48 0.84
N SER A 419 -0.47 -18.34 -0.18
CA SER A 419 -1.34 -19.50 -0.35
C SER A 419 -1.20 -20.51 0.79
N GLN A 420 0.02 -20.76 1.28
CA GLN A 420 0.28 -21.66 2.40
C GLN A 420 -0.22 -21.10 3.74
N SER A 421 -0.20 -19.78 3.91
CA SER A 421 -0.62 -19.09 5.13
C SER A 421 -2.08 -18.60 5.10
N MET A 422 -2.86 -19.01 4.09
CA MET A 422 -4.24 -18.58 3.89
C MET A 422 -5.13 -19.02 5.06
N PRO A 423 -5.90 -18.12 5.68
CA PRO A 423 -6.86 -18.50 6.71
C PRO A 423 -7.96 -19.40 6.16
N ASP A 424 -8.48 -20.30 7.01
CA ASP A 424 -9.65 -21.10 6.69
C ASP A 424 -10.86 -20.21 6.35
N GLU A 425 -11.44 -20.40 5.16
CA GLU A 425 -12.53 -19.56 4.65
C GLU A 425 -13.83 -19.70 5.44
N ARG A 426 -14.09 -20.86 6.04
CA ARG A 426 -15.31 -21.10 6.82
C ARG A 426 -15.21 -20.43 8.19
N ARG A 427 -14.04 -20.53 8.83
CA ARG A 427 -13.79 -19.98 10.17
C ARG A 427 -13.46 -18.50 10.15
N TYR A 428 -12.69 -18.04 9.17
CA TYR A 428 -12.19 -16.66 9.08
C TYR A 428 -12.49 -16.03 7.70
N PRO A 429 -13.77 -15.93 7.29
CA PRO A 429 -14.14 -15.57 5.92
C PRO A 429 -13.61 -14.21 5.45
N VAL A 430 -13.56 -13.21 6.34
CA VAL A 430 -13.02 -11.88 6.01
C VAL A 430 -11.50 -11.92 5.87
N ALA A 431 -10.79 -12.64 6.74
CA ALA A 431 -9.34 -12.73 6.69
C ALA A 431 -8.87 -13.54 5.46
N ALA A 432 -9.60 -14.59 5.11
CA ALA A 432 -9.37 -15.35 3.89
C ALA A 432 -9.60 -14.49 2.63
N ALA A 433 -10.68 -13.69 2.60
CA ALA A 433 -10.92 -12.73 1.51
C ALA A 433 -9.79 -11.67 1.41
N GLU A 434 -9.26 -11.18 2.53
CA GLU A 434 -8.09 -10.30 2.54
C GLU A 434 -6.81 -10.99 2.03
N GLY A 435 -6.63 -12.27 2.34
CA GLY A 435 -5.54 -13.11 1.84
C GLY A 435 -5.63 -13.32 0.34
N LEU A 436 -6.80 -13.74 -0.18
CA LEU A 436 -7.07 -13.88 -1.61
C LEU A 436 -6.86 -12.56 -2.38
N ARG A 437 -7.34 -11.44 -1.84
CA ARG A 437 -7.07 -10.11 -2.40
C ARG A 437 -5.58 -9.85 -2.53
N SER A 438 -4.81 -10.15 -1.48
CA SER A 438 -3.36 -9.93 -1.43
C SER A 438 -2.62 -10.83 -2.41
N PHE A 439 -3.02 -12.11 -2.51
CA PHE A 439 -2.52 -13.06 -3.50
C PHE A 439 -2.75 -12.55 -4.93
N LEU A 440 -3.99 -12.19 -5.27
CA LEU A 440 -4.36 -11.74 -6.61
C LEU A 440 -3.73 -10.40 -7.00
N MET A 441 -3.55 -9.47 -6.05
CA MET A 441 -2.83 -8.22 -6.30
C MET A 441 -1.42 -8.49 -6.83
N LEU A 442 -0.68 -9.41 -6.19
CA LEU A 442 0.65 -9.80 -6.64
C LEU A 442 0.57 -10.64 -7.93
N ARG A 443 -0.28 -11.65 -7.96
CA ARG A 443 -0.37 -12.62 -9.07
C ARG A 443 -0.76 -11.96 -10.39
N ILE A 444 -1.79 -11.12 -10.41
CA ILE A 444 -2.19 -10.37 -11.61
C ILE A 444 -1.14 -9.30 -11.93
N GLY A 445 -0.54 -8.67 -10.92
CA GLY A 445 0.56 -7.72 -11.13
C GLY A 445 1.76 -8.35 -11.85
N LEU A 446 2.15 -9.57 -11.45
CA LEU A 446 3.24 -10.33 -12.05
C LEU A 446 2.91 -10.84 -13.47
N HIS A 447 1.65 -11.10 -13.79
CA HIS A 447 1.28 -11.51 -15.16
C HIS A 447 1.14 -10.32 -16.12
N SER A 448 0.69 -9.17 -15.62
CA SER A 448 0.30 -8.06 -16.47
C SER A 448 1.34 -6.95 -16.58
N GLY A 449 2.22 -6.81 -15.58
CA GLY A 449 3.16 -5.70 -15.50
C GLY A 449 2.47 -4.34 -15.44
N LEU A 450 1.18 -4.26 -15.11
CA LEU A 450 0.42 -3.02 -15.13
C LEU A 450 0.88 -2.02 -14.07
N ARG A 451 0.76 -0.73 -14.38
CA ARG A 451 0.98 0.35 -13.39
C ARG A 451 -0.09 0.29 -12.30
N GLN A 452 0.24 0.76 -11.10
CA GLN A 452 -0.67 0.73 -9.94
C GLN A 452 -2.06 1.31 -10.25
N LYS A 453 -2.14 2.39 -11.03
CA LYS A 453 -3.41 3.02 -11.41
C LYS A 453 -4.32 2.02 -12.13
N ASN A 454 -3.76 1.32 -13.12
CA ASN A 454 -4.50 0.39 -13.97
C ASN A 454 -4.97 -0.82 -13.16
N LEU A 455 -4.12 -1.38 -12.29
CA LEU A 455 -4.52 -2.47 -11.38
C LEU A 455 -5.58 -2.02 -10.38
N ARG A 456 -5.36 -0.87 -9.74
CA ARG A 456 -6.23 -0.31 -8.69
C ARG A 456 -7.63 0.01 -9.20
N GLN A 457 -7.72 0.56 -10.41
CA GLN A 457 -8.98 1.03 -11.00
C GLN A 457 -9.62 0.01 -11.95
N MET A 458 -9.03 -1.16 -12.15
CA MET A 458 -9.57 -2.22 -13.00
C MET A 458 -10.99 -2.59 -12.54
N LEU A 459 -11.96 -2.47 -13.44
CA LEU A 459 -13.34 -2.90 -13.22
C LEU A 459 -13.45 -4.43 -13.28
N TYR A 460 -14.51 -4.98 -12.70
CA TYR A 460 -14.82 -6.40 -12.76
C TYR A 460 -16.10 -6.64 -13.57
N CYS A 461 -16.06 -7.61 -14.49
CA CYS A 461 -17.21 -8.14 -15.21
C CYS A 461 -17.34 -9.63 -14.87
N PRO A 462 -18.41 -10.06 -14.21
CA PRO A 462 -18.68 -11.47 -13.97
C PRO A 462 -18.77 -12.28 -15.28
N PRO A 463 -18.46 -13.59 -15.26
CA PRO A 463 -18.75 -14.46 -16.39
C PRO A 463 -20.25 -14.47 -16.69
N GLY A 464 -20.62 -14.39 -17.97
CA GLY A 464 -22.01 -14.35 -18.41
C GLY A 464 -22.63 -12.96 -18.52
N GLU A 465 -22.00 -11.92 -17.93
CA GLU A 465 -22.40 -10.54 -18.15
C GLU A 465 -21.76 -9.95 -19.41
N ILE A 466 -22.43 -8.97 -20.02
CA ILE A 466 -21.93 -8.29 -21.22
C ILE A 466 -20.80 -7.33 -20.80
N PRO A 467 -19.56 -7.51 -21.31
CA PRO A 467 -18.47 -6.60 -20.99
C PRO A 467 -18.74 -5.18 -21.47
N ALA A 468 -18.11 -4.20 -20.80
CA ALA A 468 -18.20 -2.81 -21.20
C ALA A 468 -17.55 -2.60 -22.58
N SER A 469 -18.14 -1.74 -23.41
CA SER A 469 -17.57 -1.39 -24.71
C SER A 469 -16.24 -0.66 -24.56
N GLU A 470 -15.36 -0.77 -25.56
CA GLU A 470 -14.09 -0.03 -25.58
C GLU A 470 -14.30 1.48 -25.47
N ARG A 471 -15.37 2.00 -26.07
CA ARG A 471 -15.76 3.41 -25.96
C ARG A 471 -16.06 3.80 -24.52
N ASN A 472 -16.91 3.05 -23.83
CA ASN A 472 -17.25 3.33 -22.43
C ASN A 472 -16.01 3.27 -21.53
N LEU A 473 -15.14 2.28 -21.74
CA LEU A 473 -13.89 2.15 -20.99
C LEU A 473 -12.89 3.28 -21.30
N SER A 474 -12.88 3.78 -22.54
CA SER A 474 -12.05 4.91 -22.96
C SER A 474 -12.51 6.21 -22.32
N ASP A 475 -13.82 6.45 -22.28
CA ASP A 475 -14.41 7.62 -21.62
C ASP A 475 -14.11 7.63 -20.12
N LEU A 476 -14.18 6.46 -19.48
CA LEU A 476 -13.81 6.28 -18.07
C LEU A 476 -12.28 6.27 -17.84
N ARG A 477 -11.47 6.07 -18.88
CA ARG A 477 -10.03 5.79 -18.81
C ARG A 477 -9.68 4.67 -17.82
N ARG A 478 -10.45 3.58 -17.84
CA ARG A 478 -10.32 2.42 -16.95
C ARG A 478 -10.27 1.13 -17.76
N GLY A 479 -9.60 0.12 -17.19
CA GLY A 479 -9.62 -1.25 -17.70
C GLY A 479 -10.70 -2.11 -17.06
N GLN A 480 -10.91 -3.31 -17.60
CA GLN A 480 -11.85 -4.30 -17.08
C GLN A 480 -11.22 -5.70 -17.10
N LEU A 481 -11.35 -6.43 -15.99
CA LEU A 481 -11.17 -7.89 -15.95
C LEU A 481 -12.50 -8.52 -16.34
N ARG A 482 -12.49 -9.32 -17.41
CA ARG A 482 -13.70 -9.90 -18.00
C ARG A 482 -13.46 -11.32 -18.49
N TRP A 483 -14.54 -12.08 -18.62
CA TRP A 483 -14.50 -13.39 -19.25
C TRP A 483 -14.53 -13.26 -20.77
N ASN A 484 -13.58 -13.88 -21.47
CA ASN A 484 -13.61 -14.02 -22.91
C ASN A 484 -14.19 -15.39 -23.28
N THR A 485 -15.44 -15.40 -23.75
CA THR A 485 -16.17 -16.62 -24.11
C THR A 485 -15.53 -17.38 -25.28
N ARG A 486 -14.84 -16.69 -26.20
CA ARG A 486 -14.21 -17.35 -27.37
C ARG A 486 -12.98 -18.16 -26.95
N GLU A 487 -12.19 -17.61 -26.05
CA GLU A 487 -10.92 -18.20 -25.57
C GLU A 487 -11.10 -19.02 -24.28
N ASN A 488 -12.32 -19.04 -23.73
CA ASN A 488 -12.67 -19.65 -22.45
C ASN A 488 -11.70 -19.24 -21.33
N ALA A 489 -11.45 -17.93 -21.21
CA ALA A 489 -10.38 -17.41 -20.38
C ALA A 489 -10.67 -16.05 -19.76
N TRP A 490 -10.08 -15.79 -18.60
CA TRP A 490 -10.04 -14.45 -18.01
C TRP A 490 -9.12 -13.56 -18.85
N GLU A 491 -9.62 -12.38 -19.22
CA GLU A 491 -8.92 -11.37 -20.00
C GLU A 491 -8.88 -10.04 -19.24
N VAL A 492 -7.71 -9.41 -19.24
CA VAL A 492 -7.56 -8.00 -18.86
C VAL A 492 -7.60 -7.16 -20.13
N PHE A 493 -8.65 -6.36 -20.26
CA PHE A 493 -8.84 -5.43 -21.37
C PHE A 493 -8.69 -3.99 -20.90
N ILE A 494 -7.81 -3.21 -21.52
CA ILE A 494 -7.58 -1.80 -21.16
C ILE A 494 -7.42 -0.97 -22.44
N PRO A 495 -8.23 0.08 -22.66
CA PRO A 495 -8.05 0.95 -23.81
C PRO A 495 -6.72 1.70 -23.72
N SER A 496 -6.09 1.98 -24.87
CA SER A 496 -4.81 2.70 -24.94
C SER A 496 -4.88 4.06 -24.23
N SER A 497 -6.01 4.76 -24.33
CA SER A 497 -6.30 6.06 -23.70
C SER A 497 -6.21 6.05 -22.16
N ALA A 498 -6.30 4.89 -21.52
CA ALA A 498 -6.12 4.75 -20.07
C ALA A 498 -4.63 4.75 -19.66
N PHE A 499 -3.70 4.51 -20.58
CA PHE A 499 -2.27 4.52 -20.31
C PHE A 499 -1.66 5.90 -20.45
N LYS A 500 -0.70 6.21 -19.58
CA LYS A 500 0.13 7.43 -19.69
C LYS A 500 0.87 7.52 -21.04
N ASN A 501 1.21 6.37 -21.62
CA ASN A 501 1.96 6.27 -22.88
C ASN A 501 1.03 5.93 -24.05
N ALA A 502 -0.24 6.37 -24.03
CA ALA A 502 -1.23 6.05 -25.06
C ALA A 502 -0.74 6.30 -26.50
N ASN A 503 0.04 7.37 -26.69
CA ASN A 503 0.58 7.78 -27.99
C ASN A 503 1.94 7.14 -28.32
N SER A 504 2.44 6.22 -27.50
CA SER A 504 3.70 5.52 -27.80
C SER A 504 3.49 4.49 -28.91
N SER A 505 4.58 4.18 -29.62
CA SER A 505 4.62 3.16 -30.66
C SER A 505 4.10 1.79 -30.18
N TYR A 506 4.21 1.50 -28.88
CA TYR A 506 3.72 0.24 -28.29
C TYR A 506 2.24 -0.02 -28.56
N PHE A 507 1.38 0.99 -28.37
CA PHE A 507 -0.06 0.77 -28.50
C PHE A 507 -0.53 0.87 -29.95
N GLY A 508 0.05 1.78 -30.75
CA GLY A 508 -0.43 2.01 -32.12
C GLY A 508 -1.95 2.22 -32.19
N ASN A 509 -2.52 2.91 -31.19
CA ASN A 509 -3.96 3.09 -30.96
C ASN A 509 -4.79 1.82 -30.68
N LYS A 510 -4.18 0.64 -30.50
CA LYS A 510 -4.87 -0.59 -30.11
C LYS A 510 -4.99 -0.72 -28.58
N PRO A 511 -6.06 -1.35 -28.07
CA PRO A 511 -6.19 -1.63 -26.66
C PRO A 511 -5.16 -2.68 -26.21
N TYR A 512 -4.81 -2.62 -24.92
CA TYR A 512 -4.12 -3.70 -24.24
C TYR A 512 -5.08 -4.85 -24.00
N GLN A 513 -4.71 -6.04 -24.47
CA GLN A 513 -5.44 -7.28 -24.24
C GLN A 513 -4.46 -8.31 -23.71
N LEU A 514 -4.70 -8.79 -22.49
CA LEU A 514 -3.92 -9.88 -21.92
C LEU A 514 -4.85 -10.99 -21.46
N ARG A 515 -4.72 -12.16 -22.09
CA ARG A 515 -5.27 -13.40 -21.58
C ARG A 515 -4.47 -13.84 -20.36
N LEU A 516 -5.15 -14.04 -19.24
CA LEU A 516 -4.53 -14.60 -18.04
C LEU A 516 -4.45 -16.12 -18.17
N PRO A 517 -3.27 -16.74 -17.96
CA PRO A 517 -3.16 -18.18 -18.03
C PRO A 517 -3.71 -18.82 -16.76
N ASP A 518 -4.48 -19.91 -16.89
CA ASP A 518 -4.93 -20.68 -15.73
C ASP A 518 -3.81 -21.60 -15.20
N LEU A 519 -2.84 -20.97 -14.53
CA LEU A 519 -1.68 -21.66 -13.97
C LEU A 519 -1.59 -21.41 -12.47
N GLY A 520 -1.46 -22.50 -11.70
CA GLY A 520 -1.37 -22.47 -10.25
C GLY A 520 -2.66 -22.00 -9.58
N GLY A 521 -3.81 -22.45 -10.09
CA GLY A 521 -5.14 -22.16 -9.53
C GLY A 521 -5.56 -20.70 -9.66
N LEU A 522 -5.11 -19.99 -10.71
CA LEU A 522 -5.42 -18.57 -10.85
C LEU A 522 -6.93 -18.34 -11.02
N TYR A 523 -7.60 -19.16 -11.84
CA TYR A 523 -9.03 -18.97 -12.09
C TYR A 523 -9.84 -19.26 -10.83
N GLU A 524 -9.54 -20.36 -10.14
CA GLU A 524 -10.14 -20.70 -8.85
C GLU A 524 -9.94 -19.56 -7.83
N ALA A 525 -8.74 -18.98 -7.74
CA ALA A 525 -8.48 -17.86 -6.84
C ALA A 525 -9.29 -16.60 -7.21
N ILE A 526 -9.47 -16.31 -8.50
CA ILE A 526 -10.32 -15.21 -8.98
C ILE A 526 -11.77 -15.46 -8.55
N GLU A 527 -12.30 -16.65 -8.78
CA GLU A 527 -13.68 -17.03 -8.44
C GLU A 527 -13.93 -16.99 -6.92
N ARG A 528 -13.02 -17.56 -6.12
CA ARG A 528 -13.10 -17.53 -4.66
C ARG A 528 -13.07 -16.10 -4.14
N TYR A 529 -12.20 -15.25 -4.70
CA TYR A 529 -12.14 -13.85 -4.32
C TYR A 529 -13.41 -13.09 -4.71
N THR A 530 -13.92 -13.24 -5.93
CA THR A 530 -15.11 -12.49 -6.38
C THR A 530 -16.35 -12.92 -5.62
N PHE A 531 -16.47 -14.20 -5.25
CA PHE A 531 -17.49 -14.71 -4.34
C PHE A 531 -17.37 -14.12 -2.92
N ALA A 532 -16.15 -14.01 -2.39
CA ALA A 532 -15.92 -13.48 -1.04
C ALA A 532 -15.87 -11.94 -0.97
N ARG A 533 -15.69 -11.26 -2.10
CA ARG A 533 -15.50 -9.80 -2.21
C ARG A 533 -16.61 -8.97 -1.57
N PRO A 534 -17.91 -9.30 -1.69
CA PRO A 534 -18.98 -8.54 -1.01
C PRO A 534 -18.82 -8.48 0.51
N ARG A 535 -18.18 -9.49 1.14
CA ARG A 535 -17.91 -9.51 2.58
C ARG A 535 -16.97 -8.38 3.03
N LEU A 536 -16.13 -7.88 2.11
CA LEU A 536 -15.22 -6.77 2.38
C LEU A 536 -15.93 -5.42 2.38
N LEU A 537 -17.06 -5.29 1.68
CA LEU A 537 -17.81 -4.04 1.53
C LEU A 537 -18.65 -3.68 2.76
N HIS A 538 -19.08 -4.67 3.55
CA HIS A 538 -20.10 -4.48 4.59
C HIS A 538 -21.32 -3.73 4.04
N SER A 539 -21.58 -2.50 4.49
CA SER A 539 -22.71 -1.66 4.07
C SER A 539 -22.32 -0.56 3.08
N ALA A 540 -21.09 -0.57 2.54
CA ALA A 540 -20.64 0.42 1.57
C ALA A 540 -21.12 0.11 0.16
N THR A 541 -21.33 1.16 -0.64
CA THR A 541 -21.62 1.04 -2.07
C THR A 541 -20.44 0.38 -2.80
N ASP A 542 -20.73 -0.54 -3.71
CA ASP A 542 -19.72 -1.22 -4.50
C ASP A 542 -19.13 -0.29 -5.57
N PRO A 543 -17.80 -0.01 -5.56
CA PRO A 543 -17.15 0.81 -6.58
C PRO A 543 -16.93 0.09 -7.92
N GLN A 544 -17.39 -1.15 -8.07
CA GLN A 544 -17.22 -2.07 -9.20
C GLN A 544 -15.75 -2.40 -9.57
N ALA A 545 -14.78 -1.84 -8.84
CA ALA A 545 -13.38 -2.16 -9.01
C ALA A 545 -13.09 -3.59 -8.53
N PHE A 546 -12.27 -4.34 -9.26
CA PHE A 546 -11.91 -5.71 -8.91
C PHE A 546 -11.31 -5.78 -7.49
N PHE A 547 -10.34 -4.92 -7.17
CA PHE A 547 -9.77 -4.81 -5.83
C PHE A 547 -10.51 -3.78 -4.96
N VAL A 548 -10.96 -4.21 -3.77
CA VAL A 548 -11.65 -3.35 -2.80
C VAL A 548 -10.98 -3.34 -1.43
N LYS A 549 -11.14 -2.25 -0.69
CA LYS A 549 -10.73 -2.14 0.71
C LYS A 549 -11.67 -2.94 1.58
N THR A 550 -11.13 -3.52 2.67
CA THR A 550 -11.97 -3.95 3.78
C THR A 550 -12.52 -2.72 4.48
N VAL A 551 -13.82 -2.48 4.32
CA VAL A 551 -14.55 -1.37 4.94
C VAL A 551 -14.54 -1.55 6.45
N LYS A 552 -14.26 -0.46 7.17
CA LYS A 552 -14.24 -0.42 8.65
C LYS A 552 -15.33 0.52 9.13
N LYS A 553 -15.75 0.40 10.39
CA LYS A 553 -16.75 1.32 11.00
C LYS A 553 -16.43 2.81 10.81
N THR A 554 -15.16 3.17 10.65
CA THR A 554 -14.68 4.55 10.51
C THR A 554 -14.43 4.99 9.05
N SER A 555 -14.66 4.14 8.04
CA SER A 555 -14.36 4.42 6.64
C SER A 555 -15.48 3.89 5.75
N ALA A 556 -16.26 4.79 5.13
CA ALA A 556 -17.39 4.41 4.27
C ALA A 556 -16.99 4.08 2.83
N ASP A 557 -15.82 4.52 2.37
CA ASP A 557 -15.37 4.29 0.99
C ASP A 557 -14.59 2.96 0.86
N ALA A 558 -15.02 2.13 -0.08
CA ALA A 558 -14.41 0.83 -0.39
C ALA A 558 -13.37 0.89 -1.53
N ALA A 559 -13.29 1.99 -2.29
CA ALA A 559 -12.37 2.11 -3.42
C ALA A 559 -10.93 2.41 -2.96
N TYR A 560 -9.93 1.80 -3.60
CA TYR A 560 -8.55 2.19 -3.35
C TYR A 560 -8.20 3.51 -4.05
N ASP A 561 -7.53 4.40 -3.31
CA ASP A 561 -6.77 5.52 -3.86
C ASP A 561 -5.27 5.13 -4.00
N GLN A 562 -4.44 6.07 -4.47
CA GLN A 562 -3.00 5.80 -4.69
C GLN A 562 -2.26 5.40 -3.40
N THR A 563 -2.52 6.10 -2.31
CA THR A 563 -1.87 5.90 -1.02
C THR A 563 -2.37 4.61 -0.38
N THR A 564 -3.69 4.39 -0.37
CA THR A 564 -4.26 3.18 0.26
C THR A 564 -3.92 1.91 -0.53
N PHE A 565 -3.81 1.97 -1.87
CA PHE A 565 -3.35 0.83 -2.66
C PHE A 565 -1.86 0.54 -2.43
N TYR A 566 -1.03 1.59 -2.36
CA TYR A 566 0.39 1.47 -2.02
C TYR A 566 0.58 0.82 -0.64
N GLU A 567 -0.13 1.30 0.38
CA GLU A 567 -0.06 0.74 1.73
C GLU A 567 -0.60 -0.70 1.79
N ALA A 568 -1.66 -1.02 1.05
CA ALA A 568 -2.17 -2.39 0.97
C ALA A 568 -1.12 -3.34 0.37
N TRP A 569 -0.46 -2.93 -0.71
CA TRP A 569 0.63 -3.69 -1.31
C TRP A 569 1.80 -3.86 -0.35
N ARG A 570 2.24 -2.76 0.26
CA ARG A 570 3.35 -2.75 1.20
C ARG A 570 3.07 -3.64 2.41
N LEU A 571 1.84 -3.64 2.94
CA LEU A 571 1.42 -4.54 4.01
C LEU A 571 1.47 -6.01 3.59
N THR A 572 1.10 -6.33 2.35
CA THR A 572 1.26 -7.68 1.80
C THR A 572 2.73 -8.11 1.80
N ILE A 573 3.63 -7.24 1.34
CA ILE A 573 5.08 -7.52 1.34
C ILE A 573 5.61 -7.65 2.77
N GLN A 574 5.19 -6.80 3.70
CA GLN A 574 5.59 -6.90 5.10
C GLN A 574 5.18 -8.23 5.72
N ARG A 575 3.96 -8.70 5.43
CA ARG A 575 3.40 -9.94 6.00
C ARG A 575 3.99 -11.21 5.43
N TYR A 576 4.17 -11.27 4.11
CA TYR A 576 4.47 -12.51 3.41
C TYR A 576 5.74 -12.45 2.58
N GLY A 577 6.22 -11.26 2.22
CA GLY A 577 7.41 -11.11 1.38
C GLY A 577 8.71 -11.22 2.16
N ILE A 578 8.80 -10.51 3.29
CA ILE A 578 10.04 -10.38 4.06
C ILE A 578 10.20 -11.60 4.97
N PHE A 579 11.26 -12.39 4.76
CA PHE A 579 11.60 -13.49 5.64
C PHE A 579 11.95 -12.98 7.04
N ASN A 580 11.33 -13.57 8.06
CA ASN A 580 11.52 -13.23 9.46
C ASN A 580 12.17 -14.39 10.21
N PRO A 581 13.46 -14.29 10.57
CA PRO A 581 14.23 -15.39 11.15
C PRO A 581 13.70 -15.83 12.52
N TYR A 582 13.04 -14.93 13.26
CA TYR A 582 12.48 -15.26 14.57
C TYR A 582 11.22 -16.12 14.48
N THR A 583 10.51 -16.05 13.36
CA THR A 583 9.24 -16.76 13.15
C THR A 583 9.31 -17.87 12.11
N GLY A 584 10.37 -17.90 11.29
CA GLY A 584 10.50 -18.81 10.16
C GLY A 584 9.52 -18.55 9.01
N ARG A 585 8.77 -17.43 9.03
CA ARG A 585 7.74 -17.06 8.05
C ARG A 585 8.24 -15.96 7.10
N GLY A 586 7.57 -15.83 5.96
CA GLY A 586 7.93 -14.89 4.90
C GLY A 586 8.81 -15.53 3.83
N ALA A 587 8.79 -14.99 2.62
CA ALA A 587 9.29 -15.71 1.45
C ALA A 587 10.77 -15.47 1.10
N ILE A 588 11.29 -14.26 1.31
CA ILE A 588 12.58 -13.84 0.74
C ILE A 588 13.45 -13.15 1.79
N GLU A 589 14.66 -13.65 1.97
CA GLU A 589 15.67 -13.07 2.86
C GLU A 589 16.24 -11.76 2.28
N GLY A 590 16.44 -10.76 3.15
CA GLY A 590 16.96 -9.45 2.75
C GLY A 590 15.98 -8.56 1.97
N LEU A 591 14.76 -9.02 1.67
CA LEU A 591 13.72 -8.20 1.04
C LEU A 591 13.29 -7.06 1.98
N LEU A 592 13.11 -5.86 1.43
CA LEU A 592 12.59 -4.72 2.18
C LEU A 592 11.17 -4.34 1.74
N PRO A 593 10.39 -3.67 2.59
CA PRO A 593 9.04 -3.21 2.25
C PRO A 593 9.07 -2.31 1.02
N HIS A 594 8.16 -2.52 0.07
CA HIS A 594 8.10 -1.75 -1.16
C HIS A 594 6.69 -1.73 -1.76
N GLY A 595 6.50 -0.98 -2.86
CA GLY A 595 5.19 -0.75 -3.46
C GLY A 595 4.99 -1.43 -4.82
N PRO A 596 3.81 -1.28 -5.44
CA PRO A 596 3.43 -1.97 -6.67
C PRO A 596 4.33 -1.72 -7.88
N HIS A 597 5.02 -0.57 -7.94
CA HIS A 597 5.89 -0.27 -9.08
C HIS A 597 7.04 -1.27 -9.21
N ASN A 598 7.53 -1.80 -8.09
CA ASN A 598 8.67 -2.71 -8.07
C ASN A 598 8.40 -4.07 -8.73
N VAL A 599 7.13 -4.48 -8.89
CA VAL A 599 6.82 -5.67 -9.70
C VAL A 599 7.12 -5.47 -11.18
N ARG A 600 6.98 -4.24 -11.68
CA ARG A 600 7.39 -3.92 -13.05
C ARG A 600 8.90 -4.03 -13.22
N ASP A 601 9.65 -3.60 -12.21
CA ASP A 601 11.11 -3.73 -12.19
C ASP A 601 11.53 -5.21 -12.22
N VAL A 602 10.87 -6.05 -11.43
CA VAL A 602 11.10 -7.50 -11.39
C VAL A 602 10.80 -8.13 -12.75
N LEU A 603 9.68 -7.79 -13.39
CA LEU A 603 9.31 -8.35 -14.70
C LEU A 603 10.26 -7.93 -15.82
N ALA A 604 10.54 -6.63 -15.92
CA ALA A 604 11.45 -6.10 -16.93
C ALA A 604 12.84 -6.73 -16.77
N THR A 605 13.35 -6.81 -15.54
CA THR A 605 14.66 -7.40 -15.25
C THR A 605 14.68 -8.91 -15.51
N HIS A 606 13.61 -9.63 -15.15
CA HIS A 606 13.54 -11.07 -15.41
C HIS A 606 13.57 -11.39 -16.91
N ILE A 607 12.74 -10.71 -17.70
CA ILE A 607 12.71 -10.91 -19.15
C ILE A 607 14.04 -10.48 -19.76
N LEU A 608 14.59 -9.35 -19.35
CA LEU A 608 15.89 -8.88 -19.82
C LEU A 608 17.02 -9.88 -19.53
N LYS A 609 17.04 -10.48 -18.33
CA LYS A 609 18.03 -11.52 -17.98
C LYS A 609 17.84 -12.82 -18.77
N LYS A 610 16.60 -13.19 -19.11
CA LYS A 610 16.30 -14.44 -19.83
C LYS A 610 16.48 -14.32 -21.35
N THR A 611 16.18 -13.16 -21.93
CA THR A 611 16.11 -12.98 -23.38
C THR A 611 17.19 -12.04 -23.91
N GLY A 612 17.78 -11.19 -23.07
CA GLY A 612 18.70 -10.13 -23.48
C GLY A 612 18.05 -9.00 -24.29
N SER A 613 16.73 -9.06 -24.54
CA SER A 613 16.02 -8.14 -25.41
C SER A 613 15.33 -7.03 -24.62
N TYR A 614 15.77 -5.80 -24.85
CA TYR A 614 15.09 -4.60 -24.33
C TYR A 614 13.68 -4.45 -24.87
N GLU A 615 13.43 -4.89 -26.10
CA GLU A 615 12.12 -4.82 -26.73
C GLU A 615 11.11 -5.74 -26.03
N GLN A 616 11.45 -7.01 -25.84
CA GLN A 616 10.57 -7.95 -25.14
C GLN A 616 10.31 -7.53 -23.69
N ALA A 617 11.34 -7.03 -23.00
CA ALA A 617 11.19 -6.48 -21.66
C ALA A 617 10.28 -5.24 -21.65
N SER A 618 10.33 -4.39 -22.68
CA SER A 618 9.47 -3.22 -22.82
C SER A 618 8.00 -3.58 -23.00
N TYR A 619 7.71 -4.66 -23.75
CA TYR A 619 6.35 -5.15 -23.95
C TYR A 619 5.71 -5.65 -22.66
N ALA A 620 6.49 -6.33 -21.82
CA ALA A 620 6.03 -6.84 -20.53
C ALA A 620 5.56 -5.75 -19.56
N ILE A 621 6.08 -4.53 -19.72
CA ILE A 621 5.73 -3.39 -18.88
C ILE A 621 5.06 -2.25 -19.65
N GLN A 622 4.70 -2.43 -20.92
CA GLN A 622 4.05 -1.40 -21.75
C GLN A 622 4.83 -0.07 -21.75
N ASP A 623 6.14 -0.15 -21.95
CA ASP A 623 7.07 0.97 -22.04
C ASP A 623 7.89 0.91 -23.34
N THR A 624 8.82 1.85 -23.56
CA THR A 624 9.68 1.81 -24.75
C THR A 624 11.03 1.11 -24.47
N PRO A 625 11.67 0.50 -25.49
CA PRO A 625 12.96 -0.17 -25.32
C PRO A 625 14.06 0.76 -24.77
N GLU A 626 14.06 2.03 -25.15
CA GLU A 626 15.03 3.04 -24.70
C GLU A 626 14.90 3.29 -23.20
N MET A 627 13.65 3.37 -22.72
CA MET A 627 13.38 3.52 -21.29
C MET A 627 13.84 2.30 -20.50
N VAL A 628 13.62 1.09 -21.03
CA VAL A 628 14.10 -0.15 -20.39
C VAL A 628 15.63 -0.18 -20.36
N ALA A 629 16.31 0.13 -21.46
CA ALA A 629 17.76 0.15 -21.52
C ALA A 629 18.36 1.12 -20.50
N LYS A 630 17.77 2.32 -20.39
CA LYS A 630 18.20 3.34 -19.42
C LYS A 630 18.03 2.89 -17.96
N HIS A 631 16.95 2.20 -17.64
CA HIS A 631 16.60 1.88 -16.25
C HIS A 631 17.10 0.51 -15.77
N TYR A 632 17.15 -0.49 -16.64
CA TYR A 632 17.44 -1.88 -16.26
C TYR A 632 18.70 -2.44 -16.92
N GLY A 633 19.35 -1.71 -17.83
CA GLY A 633 20.55 -2.19 -18.53
C GLY A 633 21.68 -2.65 -17.61
N ARG A 634 21.74 -2.12 -16.38
CA ARG A 634 22.73 -2.53 -15.35
C ARG A 634 22.59 -3.97 -14.85
N PHE A 635 21.41 -4.60 -15.04
CA PHE A 635 21.14 -5.96 -14.58
C PHE A 635 21.32 -7.01 -15.68
N LEU A 636 21.71 -6.57 -16.88
CA LEU A 636 22.03 -7.46 -17.98
C LEU A 636 23.35 -8.20 -17.65
N PRO A 637 23.43 -9.53 -17.83
CA PRO A 637 24.68 -10.27 -17.62
C PRO A 637 25.83 -9.65 -18.42
N GLN A 638 27.02 -9.56 -17.82
CA GLN A 638 28.22 -9.00 -18.48
C GLN A 638 28.58 -9.80 -19.74
N ASP A 639 28.23 -11.08 -19.78
CA ASP A 639 28.51 -11.98 -20.89
C ASP A 639 27.32 -12.08 -21.87
N LYS A 640 27.08 -11.00 -22.63
CA LYS A 640 26.08 -11.00 -23.72
C LYS A 640 26.40 -12.04 -24.80
N ALA A 641 27.69 -12.38 -24.95
CA ALA A 641 28.16 -13.36 -25.92
C ALA A 641 27.69 -14.77 -25.54
N ALA A 642 27.69 -15.14 -24.26
CA ALA A 642 27.14 -16.43 -23.81
C ALA A 642 25.63 -16.59 -24.05
N LEU A 643 24.84 -15.51 -23.92
CA LEU A 643 23.40 -15.51 -24.26
C LEU A 643 23.17 -15.69 -25.77
N ALA A 644 23.95 -14.98 -26.60
CA ALA A 644 23.91 -15.14 -28.05
C ALA A 644 24.35 -16.55 -28.47
N ALA A 645 25.42 -17.08 -27.85
CA ALA A 645 25.92 -18.42 -28.09
C ALA A 645 24.87 -19.50 -27.76
N LYS A 646 24.08 -19.36 -26.68
CA LYS A 646 22.96 -20.29 -26.40
C LYS A 646 21.90 -20.30 -27.48
N ILE A 647 21.58 -19.15 -28.08
CA ILE A 647 20.60 -19.05 -29.17
C ILE A 647 21.19 -19.68 -30.45
N LEU A 648 22.45 -19.38 -30.76
CA LEU A 648 23.15 -19.97 -31.90
C LEU A 648 23.29 -21.49 -31.75
N ASN A 649 23.58 -21.97 -30.54
CA ASN A 649 23.76 -23.40 -30.23
C ASN A 649 22.48 -24.22 -30.43
N LYS A 650 21.29 -23.64 -30.22
CA LYS A 650 20.01 -24.32 -30.50
C LYS A 650 19.84 -24.75 -31.96
N VAL A 651 20.48 -24.05 -32.90
CA VAL A 651 20.47 -24.43 -34.32
C VAL A 651 21.22 -25.75 -34.54
N TRP A 652 22.19 -26.06 -33.69
CA TRP A 652 22.99 -27.28 -33.74
C TRP A 652 22.39 -28.44 -32.91
N GLU A 653 21.42 -28.15 -32.04
CA GLU A 653 20.74 -29.16 -31.20
C GLU A 653 19.61 -29.89 -31.95
N HIS A 654 19.12 -29.32 -33.05
CA HIS A 654 18.17 -29.98 -33.94
C HIS A 654 18.94 -30.57 -35.13
N PRO A 655 18.98 -31.91 -35.30
CA PRO A 655 19.48 -32.49 -36.54
C PRO A 655 18.60 -32.00 -37.70
N ALA A 656 19.25 -31.62 -38.80
CA ALA A 656 18.63 -31.04 -39.99
C ALA A 656 17.56 -31.94 -40.62
#